data_AF-A0A8X6PSB4-F1
#
_entry.id   AF-A0A8X6PSB4-F1
#
_cell.length_a   1.000
_cell.length_b   1.000
_cell.length_c   1.000
_cell.angle_alpha   90.00
_cell.angle_beta   90.00
_cell.angle_gamma   90.00
#
_symmetry.space_group_name_H-M   'P 1'
#
loop_
_entity.id
_entity.type
_entity.pdbx_description
1 polymer ?
#
loop_
_entity_poly.entity_id
_entity_poly.type
_entity_poly.pdbx_seq_one_letter_code
_entity_poly.pdbx_strand_id
1 'polypeptide(L)'
;MPFQPPIFRDLSSWRTKETFNEPAFSSYIWEIYTPQKNSLSCSIMLSYLIATAHARNSEEFERRLRNLIGDINEIVFKPRCLKFERSAIKDCLIGLNPFKKIYTFSNDILKCLFLIFKRRLNKRKKNRSSGSVIDFKLEVASKTLKCFIRVYTIDSSGNKEFTLYPRDSGTSGNDSNTITIFYHSNPKLKNRETNIFGFGINEEIANLLREKALTFILMNDNVLKMDSPRIKQIVGSDRNLPICLLNSDMKSVIPRIYKSPYILRKLINAGYIMNPLEPGRDGFSAFYYCIGLSDSQFFNVLYSYAANNYQRSDESCKKHNEKILQSLKHLMDTIEEDYKKSNGFSSLGNVALHRYCEISRFNKYQENVVKILKDNQQSDAYDVVLAILKEYSAFYFSNSLPNDENMQFEDYVNFSNYYEILDSFTCIIFLDNPSIEFASLVEPFLLTLLSNKYFSKIDHIHSSNSSFQCKQCASRIIPFKHRMNLHQALQTLLNSGRLISKSKDTATGDMIRNSIREIPKDEFLLERLKIHLEHAINVQFEHFDEDGNQLIKDNMKEVLTIIRTLQVFGEVLQISLLNFVSSFLLKAHLPLDLKRTLFEIRNLLSHNYMNYIQGRLNLENKTDILKGIQDELKNIYEFLEPVFVSQQFRMKEFLIKSQMEKFPNLKEELEIIAAERRMWCETHSNDYQCFASNVVKFFKSNLPLPSSTKKDDAAFSDKIKLLKAGIQSIDSVFSFNCIFIPEHLVTASQKLLDSVSTLESIGVTDQGIAGMNNTFLVYENVLQQFLNYEEVNPNQPEMEFPNLKQFKKTLKGYNIFSNDENRKIRSNISLLLKPSFEATLKLEEALKRRESLPDIDQILDETFLSVKKRGEIKKNFVSNPKYCLEVLENFSYNSEEKALGREDDTTEKLLSMFTMEEYKFFLLNTPLREKLLETKMLKLINQTFDFLLNRIQQIKNIFINEEDETRSLLNCDGTEEKKNSVKKYIKFLMLQRYMKEMDVRASLDMLLFDCLHTFNRKDLDDIYEKTSNMFAGANFRDILSHGNIVIETVGCLLDPNNLPLKLISRMLELIENEKIMISLSDLWMEKKPKTKKDLCDVIDQDQNLRFIKKCRRWENYAKMLPILNTHI
;
A
#
# COMPACT_ATOMS: atom_id res chain seq x y z
N MET A 1 -14.93 -25.39 3.95
CA MET A 1 -15.01 -24.57 2.72
C MET A 1 -15.26 -23.12 3.12
N PRO A 2 -14.75 -22.13 2.37
CA PRO A 2 -15.10 -20.73 2.59
C PRO A 2 -16.62 -20.54 2.39
N PHE A 3 -17.22 -19.64 3.17
CA PHE A 3 -18.62 -19.26 3.02
C PHE A 3 -18.81 -18.51 1.70
N GLN A 4 -19.93 -18.77 1.02
CA GLN A 4 -20.28 -18.09 -0.23
C GLN A 4 -21.04 -16.79 0.06
N PRO A 5 -20.90 -15.77 -0.80
CA PRO A 5 -21.68 -14.54 -0.68
C PRO A 5 -23.18 -14.83 -0.81
N PRO A 6 -24.05 -13.94 -0.31
CA PRO A 6 -25.50 -14.03 -0.52
C PRO A 6 -25.84 -14.22 -2.01
N ILE A 7 -26.72 -15.18 -2.33
CA ILE A 7 -27.11 -15.48 -3.71
C ILE A 7 -28.57 -15.12 -3.92
N PHE A 8 -28.84 -14.35 -4.96
CA PHE A 8 -30.22 -14.08 -5.38
C PHE A 8 -30.79 -15.26 -6.16
N ARG A 9 -31.97 -15.76 -5.77
CA ARG A 9 -32.62 -16.94 -6.36
C ARG A 9 -33.99 -16.59 -6.93
N ASP A 10 -34.21 -17.00 -8.17
CA ASP A 10 -35.52 -17.02 -8.81
C ASP A 10 -36.20 -18.38 -8.61
N LEU A 11 -37.17 -18.42 -7.69
CA LEU A 11 -37.89 -19.62 -7.29
C LEU A 11 -38.89 -20.10 -8.36
N SER A 12 -39.18 -19.31 -9.41
CA SER A 12 -40.05 -19.73 -10.51
C SER A 12 -39.50 -20.97 -11.24
N SER A 13 -38.17 -21.07 -11.34
CA SER A 13 -37.48 -22.19 -12.01
C SER A 13 -37.45 -23.50 -11.19
N TRP A 14 -38.03 -23.51 -9.99
CA TRP A 14 -38.22 -24.71 -9.14
C TRP A 14 -39.65 -25.26 -9.19
N ARG A 15 -40.54 -24.65 -9.99
CA ARG A 15 -41.95 -25.08 -10.14
C ARG A 15 -42.06 -26.25 -11.12
N THR A 16 -42.70 -27.34 -10.70
CA THR A 16 -43.14 -28.43 -11.59
C THR A 16 -44.59 -28.18 -12.05
N LYS A 17 -45.01 -28.77 -13.18
CA LYS A 17 -46.37 -28.61 -13.75
C LYS A 17 -47.51 -28.91 -12.76
N GLU A 18 -47.25 -29.65 -11.68
CA GLU A 18 -48.22 -30.02 -10.64
C GLU A 18 -48.44 -28.94 -9.55
N THR A 19 -47.62 -27.88 -9.51
CA THR A 19 -47.67 -26.80 -8.49
C THR A 19 -48.38 -25.51 -8.94
N PHE A 20 -49.10 -25.55 -10.07
CA PHE A 20 -49.67 -24.36 -10.74
C PHE A 20 -50.81 -23.63 -10.01
N ASN A 21 -51.35 -24.20 -8.92
CA ASN A 21 -52.53 -23.66 -8.22
C ASN A 21 -52.21 -22.92 -6.90
N GLU A 22 -50.95 -22.59 -6.62
CA GLU A 22 -50.59 -21.83 -5.42
C GLU A 22 -50.65 -20.30 -5.65
N PRO A 23 -51.04 -19.49 -4.64
CA PRO A 23 -51.09 -18.03 -4.76
C PRO A 23 -49.73 -17.40 -5.06
N ALA A 24 -49.75 -16.21 -5.65
CA ALA A 24 -48.57 -15.47 -6.13
C ALA A 24 -47.59 -15.14 -5.00
N PHE A 25 -46.64 -16.04 -4.73
CA PHE A 25 -45.54 -15.80 -3.80
C PHE A 25 -44.44 -14.92 -4.41
N SER A 26 -43.61 -14.33 -3.55
CA SER A 26 -42.36 -13.69 -3.97
C SER A 26 -41.56 -14.66 -4.85
N SER A 27 -41.52 -14.38 -6.15
CA SER A 27 -40.76 -15.16 -7.14
C SER A 27 -39.27 -15.19 -6.81
N TYR A 28 -38.83 -14.29 -5.93
CA TYR A 28 -37.43 -14.05 -5.66
C TYR A 28 -37.10 -14.07 -4.17
N ILE A 29 -35.94 -14.63 -3.83
CA ILE A 29 -35.44 -14.68 -2.45
C ILE A 29 -33.91 -14.65 -2.42
N TRP A 30 -33.33 -14.11 -1.36
CA TRP A 30 -31.89 -14.17 -1.12
C TRP A 30 -31.54 -15.40 -0.29
N GLU A 31 -30.68 -16.27 -0.84
CA GLU A 31 -30.08 -17.39 -0.15
C GLU A 31 -28.84 -16.95 0.63
N ILE A 32 -28.83 -17.22 1.94
CA ILE A 32 -27.69 -16.98 2.84
C ILE A 32 -27.13 -18.32 3.32
N TYR A 33 -25.84 -18.55 3.08
CA TYR A 33 -25.15 -19.77 3.52
C TYR A 33 -24.89 -19.77 5.03
N THR A 34 -25.01 -20.94 5.65
CA THR A 34 -24.72 -21.14 7.08
C THR A 34 -23.49 -22.02 7.30
N PRO A 35 -22.87 -22.00 8.51
CA PRO A 35 -21.71 -22.84 8.79
C PRO A 35 -22.01 -24.32 8.53
N GLN A 36 -21.09 -25.04 7.86
CA GLN A 36 -21.27 -26.46 7.52
C GLN A 36 -21.67 -27.30 8.74
N LYS A 37 -21.06 -27.03 9.90
CA LYS A 37 -21.39 -27.69 11.15
C LYS A 37 -22.74 -27.19 11.68
N ASN A 38 -23.74 -28.07 11.70
CA ASN A 38 -25.12 -27.79 12.14
C ASN A 38 -25.91 -26.81 11.26
N SER A 39 -25.52 -26.67 10.00
CA SER A 39 -26.14 -25.81 8.99
C SER A 39 -27.68 -25.84 9.03
N LEU A 40 -28.30 -27.02 9.03
CA LEU A 40 -29.76 -27.18 9.10
C LEU A 40 -30.41 -26.43 10.27
N SER A 41 -29.90 -26.63 11.49
CA SER A 41 -30.48 -26.01 12.68
C SER A 41 -30.27 -24.50 12.71
N CYS A 42 -29.13 -24.01 12.19
CA CYS A 42 -28.87 -22.59 12.01
C CYS A 42 -29.83 -21.98 10.97
N SER A 43 -29.97 -22.60 9.80
CA SER A 43 -30.86 -22.13 8.73
C SER A 43 -32.31 -21.99 9.20
N ILE A 44 -32.83 -23.00 9.91
CA ILE A 44 -34.19 -22.95 10.46
C ILE A 44 -34.33 -21.79 11.45
N MET A 45 -33.43 -21.69 12.44
CA MET A 45 -33.50 -20.67 13.50
C MET A 45 -33.46 -19.26 12.92
N LEU A 46 -32.52 -19.01 11.99
CA LEU A 46 -32.29 -17.68 11.42
C LEU A 46 -33.42 -17.28 10.49
N SER A 47 -33.87 -18.18 9.61
CA SER A 47 -35.03 -17.91 8.74
C SER A 47 -36.29 -17.60 9.54
N TYR A 48 -36.45 -18.25 10.70
CA TYR A 48 -37.61 -18.07 11.56
C TYR A 48 -37.62 -16.74 12.33
N LEU A 49 -36.44 -16.25 12.76
CA LEU A 49 -36.34 -15.10 13.66
C LEU A 49 -35.95 -13.78 12.98
N ILE A 50 -35.09 -13.80 11.95
CA ILE A 50 -34.53 -12.58 11.34
C ILE A 50 -35.65 -11.66 10.84
N ALA A 51 -36.60 -12.21 10.09
CA ALA A 51 -37.66 -11.40 9.48
C ALA A 51 -38.48 -10.64 10.53
N THR A 52 -38.79 -11.31 11.63
CA THR A 52 -39.56 -10.73 12.74
C THR A 52 -38.74 -9.81 13.64
N ALA A 53 -37.42 -9.99 13.71
CA ALA A 53 -36.55 -9.09 14.48
C ALA A 53 -36.50 -7.69 13.85
N HIS A 54 -36.52 -7.62 12.51
CA HIS A 54 -36.55 -6.38 11.74
C HIS A 54 -37.96 -5.81 11.52
N ALA A 55 -39.01 -6.57 11.81
CA ALA A 55 -40.39 -6.09 11.71
C ALA A 55 -40.75 -5.11 12.83
N ARG A 56 -41.66 -4.16 12.54
CA ARG A 56 -42.18 -3.21 13.54
C ARG A 56 -42.99 -3.89 14.65
N ASN A 57 -43.54 -5.07 14.40
CA ASN A 57 -44.34 -5.83 15.36
C ASN A 57 -43.45 -6.62 16.34
N SER A 58 -43.26 -6.09 17.55
CA SER A 58 -42.46 -6.74 18.61
C SER A 58 -43.13 -8.00 19.20
N GLU A 59 -44.46 -8.08 19.19
CA GLU A 59 -45.19 -9.22 19.77
C GLU A 59 -44.96 -10.51 18.99
N GLU A 60 -44.86 -10.41 17.67
CA GLU A 60 -44.63 -11.54 16.79
C GLU A 60 -43.21 -12.11 16.98
N PHE A 61 -42.19 -11.25 17.12
CA PHE A 61 -40.84 -11.66 17.46
C PHE A 61 -40.80 -12.42 18.80
N GLU A 62 -41.44 -11.85 19.83
CA GLU A 62 -41.53 -12.46 21.16
C GLU A 62 -42.23 -13.82 21.13
N ARG A 63 -43.32 -13.94 20.36
CA ARG A 63 -44.03 -15.22 20.15
C ARG A 63 -43.12 -16.26 19.49
N ARG A 64 -42.40 -15.90 18.43
CA ARG A 64 -41.47 -16.81 17.73
C ARG A 64 -40.29 -17.20 18.62
N LEU A 65 -39.71 -16.26 19.35
CA LEU A 65 -38.64 -16.54 20.30
C LEU A 65 -39.09 -17.53 21.38
N ARG A 66 -40.30 -17.34 21.93
CA ARG A 66 -40.93 -18.28 22.87
C ARG A 66 -41.12 -19.67 22.26
N ASN A 67 -41.58 -19.79 21.01
CA ASN A 67 -41.72 -21.10 20.35
C ASN A 67 -40.36 -21.81 20.18
N LEU A 68 -39.31 -21.05 19.90
CA LEU A 68 -37.96 -21.58 19.67
C LEU A 68 -37.28 -22.08 20.96
N ILE A 69 -37.45 -21.36 22.06
CA ILE A 69 -36.89 -21.69 23.39
C ILE A 69 -37.80 -22.69 24.16
N GLY A 70 -39.12 -22.52 24.03
CA GLY A 70 -40.20 -23.14 24.78
C GLY A 70 -40.25 -22.76 26.26
N ASP A 71 -41.00 -23.50 27.07
CA ASP A 71 -41.20 -23.17 28.49
C ASP A 71 -39.90 -23.24 29.28
N ILE A 72 -39.61 -22.15 29.98
CA ILE A 72 -38.38 -21.95 30.77
C ILE A 72 -38.25 -23.04 31.86
N ASN A 73 -39.38 -23.56 32.34
CA ASN A 73 -39.45 -24.61 33.37
C ASN A 73 -39.04 -26.01 32.87
N GLU A 74 -39.04 -26.28 31.56
CA GLU A 74 -38.59 -27.57 30.99
C GLU A 74 -37.06 -27.66 30.81
N ILE A 75 -36.34 -26.56 31.02
CA ILE A 75 -34.89 -26.46 30.82
C ILE A 75 -34.19 -26.74 32.15
N VAL A 76 -34.02 -28.02 32.49
CA VAL A 76 -33.35 -28.52 33.73
C VAL A 76 -31.87 -28.09 33.86
N PHE A 77 -31.31 -27.38 32.86
CA PHE A 77 -29.98 -26.82 32.91
C PHE A 77 -30.10 -25.31 33.14
N LYS A 78 -29.40 -24.75 34.14
CA LYS A 78 -29.08 -23.31 34.22
C LYS A 78 -27.81 -23.04 33.40
N PRO A 79 -27.83 -22.91 32.06
CA PRO A 79 -26.70 -22.25 31.42
C PRO A 79 -26.69 -20.80 31.90
N ARG A 80 -25.52 -20.22 32.14
CA ARG A 80 -25.36 -18.76 32.38
C ARG A 80 -26.08 -17.91 31.31
N CYS A 81 -26.41 -18.51 30.16
CA CYS A 81 -27.14 -17.98 29.02
C CYS A 81 -28.62 -17.54 29.25
N LEU A 82 -29.32 -17.97 30.30
CA LEU A 82 -30.71 -17.53 30.55
C LEU A 82 -30.81 -16.16 31.25
N LYS A 83 -29.66 -15.48 31.45
CA LYS A 83 -29.60 -14.10 31.99
C LYS A 83 -29.70 -13.00 30.92
N PHE A 84 -29.72 -13.34 29.62
CA PHE A 84 -29.80 -12.33 28.58
C PHE A 84 -31.23 -11.81 28.42
N GLU A 85 -31.40 -10.49 28.44
CA GLU A 85 -32.67 -9.84 28.16
C GLU A 85 -33.12 -10.15 26.72
N ARG A 86 -34.43 -10.26 26.50
CA ARG A 86 -34.99 -10.54 25.16
C ARG A 86 -34.70 -9.41 24.16
N SER A 87 -34.62 -8.18 24.65
CA SER A 87 -34.08 -7.00 23.95
C SER A 87 -32.69 -7.30 23.40
N ALA A 88 -31.76 -7.79 24.21
CA ALA A 88 -30.40 -8.11 23.77
C ALA A 88 -30.36 -9.19 22.67
N ILE A 89 -31.27 -10.17 22.68
CA ILE A 89 -31.40 -11.16 21.59
C ILE A 89 -31.91 -10.49 20.31
N LYS A 90 -32.92 -9.63 20.42
CA LYS A 90 -33.45 -8.86 19.29
C LYS A 90 -32.39 -7.95 18.70
N ASP A 91 -31.65 -7.22 19.52
CA ASP A 91 -30.57 -6.32 19.10
C ASP A 91 -29.42 -7.09 18.43
N CYS A 92 -29.08 -8.28 18.95
CA CYS A 92 -28.10 -9.17 18.31
C CYS A 92 -28.55 -9.65 16.93
N LEU A 93 -29.85 -9.92 16.74
CA LEU A 93 -30.41 -10.32 15.45
C LEU A 93 -30.53 -9.12 14.49
N ILE A 94 -30.88 -7.93 14.99
CA ILE A 94 -30.90 -6.69 14.20
C ILE A 94 -29.49 -6.31 13.74
N GLY A 95 -28.49 -6.53 14.59
CA GLY A 95 -27.08 -6.35 14.27
C GLY A 95 -26.50 -7.44 13.35
N LEU A 96 -27.24 -8.53 13.10
CA LEU A 96 -26.83 -9.58 12.18
C LEU A 96 -27.15 -9.17 10.75
N ASN A 97 -26.16 -8.58 10.08
CA ASN A 97 -26.24 -8.25 8.66
C ASN A 97 -25.36 -9.21 7.83
N PRO A 98 -25.94 -10.21 7.14
CA PRO A 98 -25.20 -11.18 6.35
C PRO A 98 -24.55 -10.56 5.10
N PHE A 99 -25.00 -9.38 4.66
CA PHE A 99 -24.41 -8.61 3.56
C PHE A 99 -23.21 -7.74 4.00
N LYS A 100 -23.01 -7.55 5.31
CA LYS A 100 -21.89 -6.75 5.86
C LYS A 100 -20.68 -7.59 6.28
N LYS A 101 -20.91 -8.69 7.01
CA LYS A 101 -19.86 -9.58 7.51
C LYS A 101 -20.31 -11.04 7.45
N ILE A 102 -19.53 -11.85 6.74
CA ILE A 102 -19.81 -13.28 6.53
C ILE A 102 -19.64 -14.11 7.83
N TYR A 103 -18.89 -13.62 8.83
CA TYR A 103 -18.52 -14.36 10.06
C TYR A 103 -19.31 -14.05 11.35
N THR A 104 -20.52 -13.49 11.24
CA THR A 104 -21.28 -12.98 12.41
C THR A 104 -21.94 -14.04 13.30
N PHE A 105 -21.87 -15.34 12.97
CA PHE A 105 -22.45 -16.41 13.80
C PHE A 105 -21.66 -16.72 15.10
N SER A 106 -20.68 -15.89 15.45
CA SER A 106 -19.78 -16.09 16.60
C SER A 106 -20.26 -15.41 17.89
N ASN A 107 -21.39 -14.70 17.90
CA ASN A 107 -21.97 -14.10 19.10
C ASN A 107 -22.44 -15.17 20.11
N ASP A 108 -22.02 -15.07 21.37
CA ASP A 108 -22.31 -16.05 22.41
C ASP A 108 -23.81 -16.16 22.73
N ILE A 109 -24.59 -15.08 22.59
CA ILE A 109 -26.06 -15.09 22.75
C ILE A 109 -26.70 -15.99 21.69
N LEU A 110 -26.32 -15.81 20.42
CA LEU A 110 -26.83 -16.61 19.30
C LEU A 110 -26.38 -18.07 19.40
N LYS A 111 -25.13 -18.33 19.85
CA LYS A 111 -24.66 -19.70 20.13
C LYS A 111 -25.50 -20.37 21.22
N CYS A 112 -25.80 -19.67 22.31
CA CYS A 112 -26.65 -20.20 23.38
C CYS A 112 -28.05 -20.52 22.85
N LEU A 113 -28.67 -19.61 22.10
CA LEU A 113 -30.00 -19.80 21.51
C LEU A 113 -30.04 -21.01 20.57
N PHE A 114 -29.03 -21.12 19.71
CA PHE A 114 -28.82 -22.25 18.83
C PHE A 114 -28.70 -23.58 19.59
N LEU A 115 -27.93 -23.62 20.69
CA LEU A 115 -27.75 -24.83 21.50
C LEU A 115 -29.06 -25.29 22.14
N ILE A 116 -29.90 -24.35 22.60
CA ILE A 116 -31.23 -24.62 23.14
C ILE A 116 -32.11 -25.25 22.05
N PHE A 117 -32.22 -24.60 20.90
CA PHE A 117 -33.04 -25.09 19.79
C PHE A 117 -32.59 -26.46 19.28
N LYS A 118 -31.27 -26.65 19.08
CA LYS A 118 -30.69 -27.93 18.66
C LYS A 118 -31.02 -29.06 19.63
N ARG A 119 -31.01 -28.81 20.95
CA ARG A 119 -31.40 -29.81 21.96
C ARG A 119 -32.87 -30.18 21.84
N ARG A 120 -33.77 -29.21 21.66
CA ARG A 120 -35.21 -29.46 21.46
C ARG A 120 -35.46 -30.35 20.23
N LEU A 121 -34.81 -30.05 19.10
CA LEU A 121 -34.90 -30.88 17.90
C LEU A 121 -34.40 -32.31 18.14
N ASN A 122 -33.37 -32.50 18.97
CA ASN A 122 -32.79 -33.82 19.24
C ASN A 122 -33.50 -34.61 20.37
N LYS A 123 -34.20 -33.97 21.31
CA LYS A 123 -34.92 -34.65 22.41
C LYS A 123 -36.05 -35.56 21.92
N ARG A 124 -36.69 -35.21 20.79
CA ARG A 124 -37.82 -35.95 20.20
C ARG A 124 -37.40 -37.17 19.35
N LYS A 125 -36.10 -37.50 19.31
CA LYS A 125 -35.51 -38.56 18.46
C LYS A 125 -35.65 -39.99 18.99
N LYS A 126 -36.27 -40.19 20.17
CA LYS A 126 -36.36 -41.50 20.85
C LYS A 126 -37.36 -42.49 20.23
N ASN A 127 -38.29 -42.04 19.37
CA ASN A 127 -39.21 -42.93 18.64
C ASN A 127 -38.91 -42.85 17.14
N ARG A 128 -38.17 -43.82 16.61
CA ARG A 128 -37.79 -43.87 15.18
C ARG A 128 -38.81 -44.69 14.37
N SER A 129 -39.31 -44.10 13.29
CA SER A 129 -39.69 -44.83 12.07
C SER A 129 -38.59 -44.66 11.01
N SER A 130 -38.50 -45.61 10.08
CA SER A 130 -37.44 -45.78 9.09
C SER A 130 -37.45 -44.72 7.96
N GLY A 131 -37.01 -43.49 8.26
CA GLY A 131 -36.92 -42.38 7.29
C GLY A 131 -35.62 -41.57 7.33
N SER A 132 -35.45 -40.63 6.39
CA SER A 132 -34.34 -39.68 6.33
C SER A 132 -34.24 -38.85 7.61
N VAL A 133 -33.05 -38.78 8.23
CA VAL A 133 -32.79 -38.03 9.47
C VAL A 133 -33.03 -36.52 9.28
N ILE A 134 -32.89 -36.01 8.06
CA ILE A 134 -33.10 -34.60 7.71
C ILE A 134 -34.59 -34.31 7.66
N ASP A 135 -35.35 -35.14 6.94
CA ASP A 135 -36.81 -35.01 6.78
C ASP A 135 -37.48 -35.06 8.15
N PHE A 136 -37.09 -36.01 9.01
CA PHE A 136 -37.57 -36.07 10.39
C PHE A 136 -37.29 -34.79 11.18
N LYS A 137 -36.09 -34.21 11.05
CA LYS A 137 -35.74 -32.97 11.75
C LYS A 137 -36.55 -31.78 11.24
N LEU A 138 -36.83 -31.71 9.95
CA LEU A 138 -37.67 -30.68 9.32
C LEU A 138 -39.13 -30.82 9.77
N GLU A 139 -39.66 -32.05 9.81
CA GLU A 139 -40.98 -32.40 10.33
C GLU A 139 -41.13 -31.96 11.80
N VAL A 140 -40.15 -32.30 12.64
CA VAL A 140 -40.11 -31.92 14.05
C VAL A 140 -39.97 -30.41 14.21
N ALA A 141 -39.13 -29.76 13.40
CA ALA A 141 -38.92 -28.32 13.45
C ALA A 141 -40.19 -27.56 13.09
N SER A 142 -40.85 -27.93 12.00
CA SER A 142 -42.12 -27.36 11.56
C SER A 142 -43.19 -27.45 12.65
N LYS A 143 -43.38 -28.64 13.25
CA LYS A 143 -44.32 -28.86 14.36
C LYS A 143 -43.93 -28.10 15.62
N THR A 144 -42.63 -28.00 15.94
CA THR A 144 -42.13 -27.32 17.15
C THR A 144 -42.29 -25.80 17.05
N LEU A 145 -42.00 -25.24 15.88
CA LEU A 145 -42.06 -23.80 15.62
C LEU A 145 -43.45 -23.34 15.15
N LYS A 146 -44.38 -24.29 14.93
CA LYS A 146 -45.72 -24.05 14.38
C LYS A 146 -45.66 -23.29 13.05
N CYS A 147 -44.72 -23.66 12.17
CA CYS A 147 -44.46 -22.98 10.90
C CYS A 147 -44.36 -23.97 9.74
N PHE A 148 -44.58 -23.49 8.51
CA PHE A 148 -44.28 -24.24 7.30
C PHE A 148 -42.81 -24.05 6.92
N ILE A 149 -42.13 -25.13 6.53
CA ILE A 149 -40.74 -25.07 6.07
C ILE A 149 -40.69 -25.48 4.60
N ARG A 150 -40.40 -24.51 3.73
CA ARG A 150 -40.13 -24.72 2.31
C ARG A 150 -38.66 -25.07 2.12
N VAL A 151 -38.38 -26.23 1.54
CA VAL A 151 -37.02 -26.69 1.27
C VAL A 151 -36.82 -26.78 -0.24
N TYR A 152 -35.91 -25.95 -0.76
CA TYR A 152 -35.45 -25.98 -2.14
C TYR A 152 -34.16 -26.77 -2.19
N THR A 153 -34.17 -27.90 -2.89
CA THR A 153 -33.02 -28.78 -3.02
C THR A 153 -32.34 -28.54 -4.37
N ILE A 154 -31.01 -28.46 -4.35
CA ILE A 154 -30.17 -28.54 -5.54
C ILE A 154 -29.32 -29.80 -5.39
N ASP A 155 -29.51 -30.75 -6.29
CA ASP A 155 -28.74 -31.98 -6.28
C ASP A 155 -27.34 -31.78 -6.87
N SER A 156 -26.51 -32.83 -6.80
CA SER A 156 -25.15 -32.84 -7.34
C SER A 156 -25.07 -32.60 -8.86
N SER A 157 -26.15 -32.88 -9.58
CA SER A 157 -26.28 -32.74 -11.02
C SER A 157 -26.89 -31.39 -11.40
N GLY A 158 -27.21 -30.54 -10.41
CA GLY A 158 -27.87 -29.25 -10.61
C GLY A 158 -29.39 -29.33 -10.76
N ASN A 159 -30.00 -30.51 -10.56
CA ASN A 159 -31.45 -30.66 -10.59
C ASN A 159 -32.06 -29.97 -9.37
N LYS A 160 -33.23 -29.37 -9.63
CA LYS A 160 -33.94 -28.50 -8.70
C LYS A 160 -35.20 -29.20 -8.21
N GLU A 161 -35.33 -29.40 -6.91
CA GLU A 161 -36.51 -30.00 -6.30
C GLU A 161 -37.09 -29.09 -5.20
N PHE A 162 -38.38 -29.26 -4.92
CA PHE A 162 -39.12 -28.52 -3.91
C PHE A 162 -39.85 -29.48 -2.96
N THR A 163 -39.83 -29.19 -1.66
CA THR A 163 -40.58 -29.94 -0.66
C THR A 163 -41.09 -29.03 0.45
N LEU A 164 -42.34 -29.26 0.89
CA LEU A 164 -42.97 -28.53 1.99
C LEU A 164 -43.10 -29.43 3.23
N TYR A 165 -42.81 -28.88 4.41
CA TYR A 165 -43.02 -29.55 5.70
C TYR A 165 -44.01 -28.75 6.58
N PRO A 166 -45.00 -29.42 7.23
CA PRO A 166 -45.20 -30.87 7.26
C PRO A 166 -45.86 -31.37 5.96
N ARG A 167 -45.52 -32.59 5.52
CA ARG A 167 -45.94 -33.11 4.20
C ARG A 167 -47.45 -33.35 4.08
N ASP A 168 -48.14 -33.49 5.21
CA ASP A 168 -49.57 -33.83 5.29
C ASP A 168 -50.49 -32.60 5.37
N SER A 169 -49.96 -31.39 5.21
CA SER A 169 -50.76 -30.17 5.25
C SER A 169 -51.33 -29.84 3.87
N GLY A 170 -52.65 -29.95 3.71
CA GLY A 170 -53.35 -29.46 2.52
C GLY A 170 -53.00 -27.99 2.23
N THR A 171 -52.99 -27.64 0.95
CA THR A 171 -52.45 -26.44 0.29
C THR A 171 -53.08 -25.08 0.67
N SER A 172 -53.62 -24.91 1.89
CA SER A 172 -54.25 -23.66 2.38
C SER A 172 -53.62 -23.11 3.66
N GLY A 173 -52.29 -23.01 3.69
CA GLY A 173 -51.57 -22.35 4.79
C GLY A 173 -51.58 -20.83 4.65
N ASN A 174 -52.06 -20.10 5.68
CA ASN A 174 -51.86 -18.65 5.81
C ASN A 174 -50.37 -18.30 5.67
N ASP A 175 -50.06 -17.34 4.79
CA ASP A 175 -48.70 -16.96 4.38
C ASP A 175 -47.78 -16.47 5.53
N SER A 176 -48.36 -16.05 6.65
CA SER A 176 -47.65 -15.34 7.72
C SER A 176 -46.65 -16.18 8.54
N ASN A 177 -46.63 -17.51 8.39
CA ASN A 177 -45.79 -18.39 9.22
C ASN A 177 -44.99 -19.41 8.40
N THR A 178 -44.48 -19.02 7.23
CA THR A 178 -43.62 -19.86 6.38
C THR A 178 -42.17 -19.40 6.40
N ILE A 179 -41.22 -20.35 6.39
CA ILE A 179 -39.78 -20.09 6.26
C ILE A 179 -39.20 -20.84 5.05
N THR A 180 -38.11 -20.31 4.50
CA THR A 180 -37.45 -20.86 3.31
C THR A 180 -36.03 -21.33 3.62
N ILE A 181 -35.71 -22.54 3.20
CA ILE A 181 -34.41 -23.19 3.40
C ILE A 181 -33.93 -23.72 2.05
N PHE A 182 -32.62 -23.64 1.84
CA PHE A 182 -31.94 -24.23 0.70
C PHE A 182 -31.12 -25.43 1.14
N TYR A 183 -31.13 -26.50 0.36
CA TYR A 183 -30.38 -27.72 0.62
C TYR A 183 -29.51 -28.09 -0.58
N HIS A 184 -28.20 -28.19 -0.36
CA HIS A 184 -27.22 -28.61 -1.37
C HIS A 184 -26.67 -29.99 -1.03
N SER A 185 -26.88 -30.96 -1.93
CA SER A 185 -26.32 -32.31 -1.75
C SER A 185 -24.89 -32.38 -2.31
N ASN A 186 -23.95 -32.93 -1.53
CA ASN A 186 -22.55 -33.04 -1.95
C ASN A 186 -22.18 -34.52 -2.20
N PRO A 187 -21.90 -34.94 -3.44
CA PRO A 187 -21.71 -36.36 -3.78
C PRO A 187 -20.29 -36.87 -3.50
N LYS A 188 -19.30 -35.98 -3.30
CA LYS A 188 -17.87 -36.35 -3.28
C LYS A 188 -17.36 -36.88 -1.93
N LEU A 189 -18.19 -36.94 -0.89
CA LEU A 189 -17.76 -37.31 0.46
C LEU A 189 -18.77 -38.31 1.06
N LYS A 190 -18.34 -39.57 1.24
CA LYS A 190 -19.18 -40.71 1.69
C LYS A 190 -19.83 -40.55 3.09
N ASN A 191 -19.54 -39.48 3.83
CA ASN A 191 -20.16 -39.19 5.12
C ASN A 191 -21.29 -38.16 4.99
N ARG A 192 -22.52 -38.57 5.35
CA ARG A 192 -23.77 -37.77 5.34
C ARG A 192 -23.77 -36.54 6.28
N GLU A 193 -22.64 -36.17 6.87
CA GLU A 193 -22.51 -35.05 7.82
C GLU A 193 -22.10 -33.71 7.17
N THR A 194 -21.87 -33.67 5.85
CA THR A 194 -21.41 -32.46 5.13
C THR A 194 -22.45 -31.84 4.18
N ASN A 195 -23.73 -32.15 4.38
CA ASN A 195 -24.84 -31.47 3.72
C ASN A 195 -24.87 -29.97 4.10
N ILE A 196 -24.93 -29.08 3.10
CA ILE A 196 -24.89 -27.64 3.32
C ILE A 196 -26.31 -27.09 3.20
N PHE A 197 -26.74 -26.34 4.21
CA PHE A 197 -28.03 -25.66 4.22
C PHE A 197 -27.83 -24.15 4.21
N GLY A 198 -28.66 -23.46 3.44
CA GLY A 198 -28.82 -22.01 3.46
C GLY A 198 -30.21 -21.63 3.97
N PHE A 199 -30.43 -20.35 4.26
CA PHE A 199 -31.77 -19.82 4.57
C PHE A 199 -32.15 -18.67 3.64
N GLY A 200 -33.45 -18.50 3.43
CA GLY A 200 -34.00 -17.44 2.61
C GLY A 200 -34.28 -16.15 3.40
N ILE A 201 -33.95 -15.00 2.83
CA ILE A 201 -34.41 -13.66 3.23
C ILE A 201 -35.20 -13.05 2.06
N ASN A 202 -36.38 -12.49 2.34
CA ASN A 202 -37.20 -11.83 1.32
C ASN A 202 -36.53 -10.55 0.78
N GLU A 203 -36.98 -10.07 -0.37
CA GLU A 203 -36.35 -8.93 -1.06
C GLU A 203 -36.41 -7.62 -0.23
N GLU A 204 -37.52 -7.35 0.45
CA GLU A 204 -37.71 -6.15 1.28
C GLU A 204 -36.66 -6.05 2.41
N ILE A 205 -36.50 -7.11 3.21
CA ILE A 205 -35.54 -7.13 4.32
C ILE A 205 -34.11 -7.21 3.78
N ALA A 206 -33.89 -7.95 2.71
CA ALA A 206 -32.58 -8.01 2.07
C ALA A 206 -32.14 -6.64 1.56
N ASN A 207 -33.02 -5.86 0.93
CA ASN A 207 -32.71 -4.51 0.46
C ASN A 207 -32.34 -3.58 1.62
N LEU A 208 -33.11 -3.61 2.72
CA LEU A 208 -32.78 -2.85 3.93
C LEU A 208 -31.37 -3.20 4.46
N LEU A 209 -31.04 -4.50 4.53
CA LEU A 209 -29.74 -4.95 5.02
C LEU A 209 -28.59 -4.64 4.03
N ARG A 210 -28.85 -4.74 2.72
CA ARG A 210 -27.91 -4.36 1.67
C ARG A 210 -27.61 -2.87 1.69
N GLU A 211 -28.62 -2.02 1.85
CA GLU A 211 -28.45 -0.57 2.00
C GLU A 211 -27.60 -0.20 3.21
N LYS A 212 -27.81 -0.88 4.36
CA LYS A 212 -26.94 -0.71 5.54
C LYS A 212 -25.51 -1.15 5.25
N ALA A 213 -25.32 -2.29 4.58
CA ALA A 213 -24.01 -2.79 4.21
C ALA A 213 -23.30 -1.83 3.23
N LEU A 214 -24.00 -1.33 2.22
CA LEU A 214 -23.49 -0.35 1.27
C LEU A 214 -23.06 0.93 1.97
N THR A 215 -23.91 1.46 2.85
CA THR A 215 -23.60 2.66 3.65
C THR A 215 -22.33 2.44 4.46
N PHE A 216 -22.24 1.31 5.16
CA PHE A 216 -21.07 0.95 5.95
C PHE A 216 -19.79 0.81 5.12
N ILE A 217 -19.87 0.22 3.91
CA ILE A 217 -18.72 0.05 3.02
C ILE A 217 -18.26 1.40 2.48
N LEU A 218 -19.18 2.19 1.94
CA LEU A 218 -18.86 3.48 1.33
C LEU A 218 -18.39 4.54 2.35
N MET A 219 -18.87 4.47 3.60
CA MET A 219 -18.42 5.33 4.70
C MET A 219 -17.06 4.91 5.25
N ASN A 220 -16.77 3.61 5.41
CA ASN A 220 -15.46 3.16 5.92
C ASN A 220 -14.31 3.45 4.97
N ASP A 221 -14.56 3.42 3.66
CA ASP A 221 -13.51 3.60 2.64
C ASP A 221 -13.52 5.01 2.03
N ASN A 222 -14.15 5.98 2.71
CA ASN A 222 -14.15 7.41 2.35
C ASN A 222 -14.62 7.73 0.93
N VAL A 223 -15.36 6.83 0.28
CA VAL A 223 -15.87 7.06 -1.06
C VAL A 223 -16.79 8.28 -1.04
N LEU A 224 -17.59 8.45 0.03
CA LEU A 224 -18.58 9.54 0.18
C LEU A 224 -18.72 10.02 1.64
N LYS A 225 -18.19 11.21 1.95
CA LYS A 225 -18.55 11.95 3.17
C LYS A 225 -19.78 12.86 3.01
N MET A 226 -20.33 13.04 1.80
CA MET A 226 -21.41 14.04 1.58
C MET A 226 -22.71 13.56 0.93
N ASP A 227 -22.83 12.34 0.37
CA ASP A 227 -24.01 11.95 -0.43
C ASP A 227 -24.63 10.56 -0.11
N SER A 228 -24.41 10.01 1.09
CA SER A 228 -25.00 8.71 1.50
C SER A 228 -26.52 8.60 1.26
N PRO A 229 -27.36 9.63 1.54
CA PRO A 229 -28.80 9.57 1.26
C PRO A 229 -29.14 9.48 -0.24
N ARG A 230 -28.37 10.16 -1.09
CA ARG A 230 -28.57 10.16 -2.55
C ARG A 230 -28.22 8.81 -3.17
N ILE A 231 -27.16 8.18 -2.69
CA ILE A 231 -26.78 6.83 -3.16
C ILE A 231 -27.80 5.79 -2.71
N LYS A 232 -28.39 5.92 -1.52
CA LYS A 232 -29.53 5.08 -1.12
C LYS A 232 -30.68 5.18 -2.14
N GLN A 233 -30.97 6.38 -2.64
CA GLN A 233 -32.00 6.57 -3.68
C GLN A 233 -31.62 5.95 -5.04
N ILE A 234 -30.35 6.06 -5.45
CA ILE A 234 -29.85 5.51 -6.73
C ILE A 234 -29.84 3.98 -6.73
N VAL A 235 -29.59 3.35 -5.58
CA VAL A 235 -29.35 1.91 -5.47
C VAL A 235 -30.62 1.09 -5.21
N GLY A 236 -31.74 1.74 -4.91
CA GLY A 236 -32.99 1.10 -4.49
C GLY A 236 -33.66 0.19 -5.54
N SER A 237 -33.28 0.23 -6.83
CA SER A 237 -34.03 -0.44 -7.90
C SER A 237 -33.26 -1.46 -8.76
N ASP A 238 -31.94 -1.35 -8.95
CA ASP A 238 -31.19 -2.27 -9.82
C ASP A 238 -29.96 -2.89 -9.13
N ARG A 239 -29.65 -4.15 -9.48
CA ARG A 239 -28.62 -4.96 -8.82
C ARG A 239 -27.23 -4.69 -9.38
N ASN A 240 -27.15 -4.20 -10.62
CA ASN A 240 -25.92 -3.79 -11.26
C ASN A 240 -25.57 -2.35 -10.85
N LEU A 241 -24.79 -2.23 -9.77
CA LEU A 241 -24.42 -0.95 -9.18
C LEU A 241 -23.66 -0.03 -10.16
N PRO A 242 -22.71 -0.53 -10.99
CA PRO A 242 -22.08 0.27 -12.04
C PRO A 242 -23.06 0.93 -13.00
N ILE A 243 -24.06 0.19 -13.50
CA ILE A 243 -25.09 0.74 -14.38
C ILE A 243 -25.90 1.81 -13.66
N CYS A 244 -26.31 1.56 -12.41
CA CYS A 244 -27.01 2.55 -11.59
C CYS A 244 -26.22 3.85 -11.46
N LEU A 245 -24.92 3.74 -11.16
CA LEU A 245 -24.04 4.88 -10.99
C LEU A 245 -23.85 5.65 -12.30
N LEU A 246 -23.64 4.96 -13.43
CA LEU A 246 -23.48 5.59 -14.76
C LEU A 246 -24.73 6.35 -15.22
N ASN A 247 -25.91 5.88 -14.83
CA ASN A 247 -27.20 6.54 -15.11
C ASN A 247 -27.57 7.63 -14.09
N SER A 248 -26.73 7.89 -13.09
CA SER A 248 -26.94 8.92 -12.05
C SER A 248 -26.00 10.11 -12.21
N ASP A 249 -26.16 11.14 -11.39
CA ASP A 249 -25.21 12.25 -11.21
C ASP A 249 -23.95 11.84 -10.42
N MET A 250 -23.91 10.63 -9.85
CA MET A 250 -22.83 10.13 -8.99
C MET A 250 -21.77 9.28 -9.72
N LYS A 251 -21.63 9.44 -11.05
CA LYS A 251 -20.69 8.67 -11.89
C LYS A 251 -19.24 8.75 -11.40
N SER A 252 -18.86 9.89 -10.81
CA SER A 252 -17.53 10.17 -10.23
C SER A 252 -17.11 9.20 -9.11
N VAL A 253 -18.06 8.44 -8.55
CA VAL A 253 -17.81 7.40 -7.56
C VAL A 253 -17.17 6.14 -8.18
N ILE A 254 -17.43 5.86 -9.47
CA ILE A 254 -16.99 4.63 -10.14
C ILE A 254 -15.47 4.46 -10.09
N PRO A 255 -14.63 5.47 -10.45
CA PRO A 255 -13.18 5.34 -10.33
C PRO A 255 -12.71 5.01 -8.91
N ARG A 256 -13.35 5.54 -7.87
CA ARG A 256 -12.97 5.27 -6.47
C ARG A 256 -13.25 3.82 -6.08
N ILE A 257 -14.43 3.31 -6.44
CA ILE A 257 -14.80 1.92 -6.18
C ILE A 257 -13.85 0.97 -6.91
N TYR A 258 -13.64 1.17 -8.21
CA TYR A 258 -12.89 0.23 -9.04
C TYR A 258 -11.38 0.31 -8.89
N LYS A 259 -10.84 1.44 -8.38
CA LYS A 259 -9.43 1.54 -7.99
C LYS A 259 -9.12 0.76 -6.71
N SER A 260 -10.09 0.45 -5.85
CA SER A 260 -9.88 -0.38 -4.66
C SER A 260 -10.43 -1.81 -4.84
N PRO A 261 -9.55 -2.83 -4.97
CA PRO A 261 -9.96 -4.23 -4.91
C PRO A 261 -10.73 -4.58 -3.64
N TYR A 262 -10.37 -3.96 -2.51
CA TYR A 262 -11.04 -4.16 -1.24
C TYR A 262 -12.52 -3.75 -1.28
N ILE A 263 -12.80 -2.52 -1.73
CA ILE A 263 -14.17 -1.99 -1.84
C ILE A 263 -15.01 -2.85 -2.78
N LEU A 264 -14.48 -3.15 -3.98
CA LEU A 264 -15.16 -4.00 -4.97
C LEU A 264 -15.58 -5.35 -4.36
N ARG A 265 -14.66 -6.00 -3.64
CA ARG A 265 -14.93 -7.30 -3.02
C ARG A 265 -15.97 -7.20 -1.92
N LYS A 266 -15.92 -6.16 -1.09
CA LYS A 266 -16.93 -5.90 -0.05
C LYS A 266 -18.31 -5.66 -0.66
N LEU A 267 -18.41 -4.92 -1.76
CA LEU A 267 -19.68 -4.70 -2.47
C LEU A 267 -20.23 -5.99 -3.10
N ILE A 268 -19.38 -6.82 -3.70
CA ILE A 268 -19.77 -8.15 -4.21
C ILE A 268 -20.30 -9.02 -3.06
N ASN A 269 -19.61 -9.03 -1.92
CA ASN A 269 -20.03 -9.76 -0.73
C ASN A 269 -21.32 -9.20 -0.10
N ALA A 270 -21.61 -7.92 -0.34
CA ALA A 270 -22.87 -7.29 0.00
C ALA A 270 -23.99 -7.55 -1.03
N GLY A 271 -23.76 -8.42 -2.01
CA GLY A 271 -24.77 -8.83 -3.00
C GLY A 271 -24.99 -7.81 -4.11
N TYR A 272 -24.03 -6.91 -4.38
CA TYR A 272 -24.07 -6.05 -5.56
C TYR A 272 -23.37 -6.70 -6.74
N ILE A 273 -23.98 -6.59 -7.92
CA ILE A 273 -23.33 -6.95 -9.18
C ILE A 273 -22.35 -5.83 -9.52
N MET A 274 -21.06 -6.15 -9.47
CA MET A 274 -19.95 -5.24 -9.80
C MET A 274 -19.23 -5.65 -11.08
N ASN A 275 -19.70 -6.70 -11.76
CA ASN A 275 -19.12 -7.12 -13.03
C ASN A 275 -19.71 -6.26 -14.16
N PRO A 276 -18.91 -5.39 -14.81
CA PRO A 276 -19.44 -4.50 -15.85
C PRO A 276 -19.95 -5.25 -17.09
N LEU A 277 -19.57 -6.51 -17.25
CA LEU A 277 -20.05 -7.40 -18.33
C LEU A 277 -21.48 -7.88 -18.13
N GLU A 278 -21.98 -7.89 -16.89
CA GLU A 278 -23.33 -8.38 -16.63
C GLU A 278 -24.36 -7.33 -17.09
N PRO A 279 -25.34 -7.70 -17.91
CA PRO A 279 -26.33 -6.75 -18.40
C PRO A 279 -27.30 -6.30 -17.30
N GLY A 280 -27.80 -5.07 -17.43
CA GLY A 280 -28.90 -4.53 -16.64
C GLY A 280 -30.25 -5.11 -17.08
N ARG A 281 -31.34 -4.58 -16.52
CA ARG A 281 -32.72 -5.03 -16.83
C ARG A 281 -33.12 -4.80 -18.29
N ASP A 282 -32.54 -3.81 -18.94
CA ASP A 282 -32.77 -3.47 -20.35
C ASP A 282 -31.89 -4.30 -21.32
N GLY A 283 -31.03 -5.18 -20.78
CA GLY A 283 -30.21 -6.09 -21.57
C GLY A 283 -28.87 -5.51 -22.04
N PHE A 284 -28.52 -4.28 -21.63
CA PHE A 284 -27.26 -3.61 -21.94
C PHE A 284 -26.25 -3.74 -20.80
N SER A 285 -24.97 -3.88 -21.12
CA SER A 285 -23.89 -3.93 -20.13
C SER A 285 -23.50 -2.52 -19.64
N ALA A 286 -22.63 -2.44 -18.62
CA ALA A 286 -22.10 -1.15 -18.17
C ALA A 286 -21.31 -0.41 -19.28
N PHE A 287 -20.77 -1.15 -20.26
CA PHE A 287 -20.03 -0.57 -21.37
C PHE A 287 -20.91 0.26 -22.30
N TYR A 288 -22.15 -0.17 -22.57
CA TYR A 288 -23.12 0.61 -23.34
C TYR A 288 -23.33 2.02 -22.75
N TYR A 289 -23.45 2.13 -21.42
CA TYR A 289 -23.73 3.42 -20.78
C TYR A 289 -22.51 4.35 -20.67
N CYS A 290 -21.28 3.81 -20.68
CA CYS A 290 -20.07 4.62 -20.59
C CYS A 290 -19.40 4.88 -21.94
N ILE A 291 -19.68 4.09 -22.99
CA ILE A 291 -19.00 4.22 -24.29
C ILE A 291 -19.33 5.54 -25.00
N GLY A 292 -20.51 6.11 -24.78
CA GLY A 292 -20.93 7.41 -25.32
C GLY A 292 -20.57 8.63 -24.46
N LEU A 293 -19.98 8.45 -23.27
CA LEU A 293 -19.62 9.58 -22.40
C LEU A 293 -18.40 10.33 -22.96
N SER A 294 -18.34 11.66 -22.79
CA SER A 294 -17.18 12.47 -23.20
C SER A 294 -15.91 12.01 -22.50
N ASP A 295 -15.98 11.83 -21.19
CA ASP A 295 -14.90 11.34 -20.34
C ASP A 295 -14.68 9.82 -20.53
N SER A 296 -13.52 9.46 -21.08
CA SER A 296 -13.11 8.06 -21.30
C SER A 296 -12.65 7.37 -20.02
N GLN A 297 -12.43 8.08 -18.92
CA GLN A 297 -11.93 7.51 -17.66
C GLN A 297 -12.86 6.42 -17.13
N PHE A 298 -14.18 6.62 -17.20
CA PHE A 298 -15.16 5.62 -16.76
C PHE A 298 -15.06 4.32 -17.56
N PHE A 299 -14.96 4.43 -18.89
CA PHE A 299 -14.80 3.28 -19.76
C PHE A 299 -13.49 2.54 -19.46
N ASN A 300 -12.38 3.28 -19.36
CA ASN A 300 -11.05 2.72 -19.12
C ASN A 300 -10.99 1.95 -17.80
N VAL A 301 -11.54 2.51 -16.72
CA VAL A 301 -11.58 1.85 -15.40
C VAL A 301 -12.38 0.55 -15.45
N LEU A 302 -13.56 0.53 -16.08
CA LEU A 302 -14.39 -0.66 -16.19
C LEU A 302 -13.77 -1.71 -17.13
N TYR A 303 -13.15 -1.27 -18.23
CA TYR A 303 -12.42 -2.13 -19.17
C TYR A 303 -11.25 -2.82 -18.46
N SER A 304 -10.41 -2.06 -17.76
CA SER A 304 -9.28 -2.59 -17.00
C SER A 304 -9.73 -3.60 -15.96
N TYR A 305 -10.89 -3.41 -15.32
CA TYR A 305 -11.44 -4.41 -14.41
C TYR A 305 -11.87 -5.68 -15.14
N ALA A 306 -12.68 -5.56 -16.20
CA ALA A 306 -13.26 -6.68 -16.93
C ALA A 306 -12.20 -7.57 -17.60
N ALA A 307 -11.23 -6.95 -18.27
CA ALA A 307 -10.09 -7.64 -18.88
C ALA A 307 -9.31 -8.50 -17.86
N ASN A 308 -9.43 -8.17 -16.56
CA ASN A 308 -8.67 -8.79 -15.47
C ASN A 308 -9.50 -9.59 -14.46
N ASN A 309 -10.83 -9.68 -14.64
CA ASN A 309 -11.74 -10.30 -13.67
C ASN A 309 -11.69 -11.85 -13.65
N TYR A 310 -10.64 -12.45 -14.21
CA TYR A 310 -10.53 -13.88 -14.49
C TYR A 310 -9.96 -14.72 -13.34
N GLN A 311 -9.54 -14.08 -12.25
CA GLN A 311 -8.79 -14.71 -11.15
C GLN A 311 -9.62 -14.88 -9.88
N ARG A 312 -10.88 -15.32 -9.98
CA ARG A 312 -11.72 -15.59 -8.81
C ARG A 312 -11.68 -17.05 -8.33
N SER A 313 -10.79 -17.90 -8.85
CA SER A 313 -10.75 -19.33 -8.52
C SER A 313 -9.34 -19.95 -8.48
N ASP A 314 -9.18 -21.02 -7.70
CA ASP A 314 -7.94 -21.82 -7.65
C ASP A 314 -7.52 -22.34 -9.04
N GLU A 315 -8.47 -22.56 -9.95
CA GLU A 315 -8.23 -23.07 -11.30
C GLU A 315 -7.64 -22.01 -12.22
N SER A 316 -8.04 -20.75 -12.05
CA SER A 316 -7.46 -19.61 -12.77
C SER A 316 -6.01 -19.30 -12.41
N CYS A 317 -5.56 -19.67 -11.21
CA CYS A 317 -4.15 -19.55 -10.83
C CYS A 317 -3.25 -20.63 -11.46
N LYS A 318 -3.83 -21.73 -11.97
CA LYS A 318 -3.09 -22.82 -12.63
C LYS A 318 -2.93 -22.62 -14.15
N LYS A 319 -3.94 -22.02 -14.80
CA LYS A 319 -3.97 -21.78 -16.26
C LYS A 319 -4.17 -20.31 -16.59
N HIS A 320 -3.19 -19.53 -16.14
CA HIS A 320 -3.28 -18.09 -16.07
C HIS A 320 -3.53 -17.42 -17.44
N ASN A 321 -2.74 -17.75 -18.46
CA ASN A 321 -2.85 -17.15 -19.79
C ASN A 321 -4.15 -17.53 -20.51
N GLU A 322 -4.65 -18.76 -20.31
CA GLU A 322 -5.93 -19.20 -20.91
C GLU A 322 -7.12 -18.42 -20.36
N LYS A 323 -7.06 -18.05 -19.08
CA LYS A 323 -8.13 -17.29 -18.42
C LYS A 323 -8.12 -15.81 -18.79
N ILE A 324 -6.94 -15.23 -19.00
CA ILE A 324 -6.81 -13.88 -19.61
C ILE A 324 -7.49 -13.89 -20.98
N LEU A 325 -7.11 -14.82 -21.86
CA LEU A 325 -7.65 -14.90 -23.22
C LEU A 325 -9.18 -15.10 -23.22
N GLN A 326 -9.71 -15.95 -22.34
CA GLN A 326 -11.16 -16.12 -22.17
C GLN A 326 -11.85 -14.82 -21.77
N SER A 327 -11.20 -13.97 -20.98
CA SER A 327 -11.82 -12.75 -20.43
C SER A 327 -11.73 -11.58 -21.39
N LEU A 328 -10.61 -11.42 -22.10
CA LEU A 328 -10.51 -10.49 -23.23
C LEU A 328 -11.54 -10.83 -24.32
N LYS A 329 -11.74 -12.13 -24.58
CA LYS A 329 -12.77 -12.57 -25.52
C LYS A 329 -14.18 -12.25 -25.02
N HIS A 330 -14.52 -12.63 -23.80
CA HIS A 330 -15.85 -12.36 -23.22
C HIS A 330 -16.15 -10.86 -23.14
N LEU A 331 -15.14 -10.04 -22.83
CA LEU A 331 -15.23 -8.58 -22.85
C LEU A 331 -15.63 -8.06 -24.23
N MET A 332 -14.95 -8.50 -25.28
CA MET A 332 -15.29 -8.09 -26.64
C MET A 332 -16.62 -8.64 -27.12
N ASP A 333 -16.94 -9.90 -26.83
CA ASP A 333 -18.23 -10.49 -27.15
C ASP A 333 -19.37 -9.65 -26.54
N THR A 334 -19.20 -9.18 -25.30
CA THR A 334 -20.19 -8.32 -24.60
C THR A 334 -20.33 -6.95 -25.26
N ILE A 335 -19.22 -6.28 -25.58
CA ILE A 335 -19.25 -4.97 -26.24
C ILE A 335 -19.86 -5.09 -27.65
N GLU A 336 -19.57 -6.18 -28.38
CA GLU A 336 -20.12 -6.45 -29.69
C GLU A 336 -21.63 -6.75 -29.63
N GLU A 337 -22.10 -7.44 -28.59
CA GLU A 337 -23.53 -7.60 -28.32
C GLU A 337 -24.23 -6.27 -28.08
N ASP A 338 -23.65 -5.39 -27.25
CA ASP A 338 -24.18 -4.04 -27.02
C ASP A 338 -24.20 -3.21 -28.32
N TYR A 339 -23.16 -3.32 -29.14
CA TYR A 339 -23.09 -2.69 -30.47
C TYR A 339 -24.23 -3.18 -31.38
N LYS A 340 -24.47 -4.50 -31.45
CA LYS A 340 -25.55 -5.08 -32.26
C LYS A 340 -26.93 -4.68 -31.75
N LYS A 341 -27.18 -4.79 -30.44
CA LYS A 341 -28.46 -4.44 -29.79
C LYS A 341 -28.83 -2.97 -29.96
N SER A 342 -27.83 -2.09 -29.94
CA SER A 342 -28.01 -0.64 -30.09
C SER A 342 -28.04 -0.15 -31.55
N ASN A 343 -28.07 -1.08 -32.52
CA ASN A 343 -27.96 -0.76 -33.94
C ASN A 343 -26.72 0.12 -34.24
N GLY A 344 -25.55 -0.39 -33.85
CA GLY A 344 -24.25 0.23 -34.08
C GLY A 344 -23.95 1.46 -33.24
N PHE A 345 -24.47 1.52 -32.01
CA PHE A 345 -24.42 2.70 -31.13
C PHE A 345 -24.97 3.99 -31.77
N SER A 346 -25.85 3.87 -32.79
CA SER A 346 -26.40 5.02 -33.51
C SER A 346 -27.11 6.03 -32.60
N SER A 347 -27.65 5.58 -31.46
CA SER A 347 -28.29 6.41 -30.44
C SER A 347 -27.33 7.16 -29.50
N LEU A 348 -26.03 6.81 -29.48
CA LEU A 348 -25.02 7.36 -28.56
C LEU A 348 -24.04 8.34 -29.22
N GLY A 349 -24.22 8.61 -30.52
CA GLY A 349 -23.38 9.53 -31.29
C GLY A 349 -22.04 8.95 -31.74
N ASN A 350 -21.29 9.74 -32.53
CA ASN A 350 -20.06 9.28 -33.19
C ASN A 350 -18.95 8.88 -32.20
N VAL A 351 -18.91 9.48 -31.01
CA VAL A 351 -17.92 9.18 -29.96
C VAL A 351 -17.97 7.69 -29.57
N ALA A 352 -19.17 7.12 -29.47
CA ALA A 352 -19.35 5.72 -29.12
C ALA A 352 -18.78 4.78 -30.20
N LEU A 353 -19.02 5.10 -31.47
CA LEU A 353 -18.50 4.33 -32.61
C LEU A 353 -16.96 4.41 -32.67
N HIS A 354 -16.39 5.60 -32.51
CA HIS A 354 -14.93 5.76 -32.47
C HIS A 354 -14.31 4.93 -31.34
N ARG A 355 -14.84 5.05 -30.11
CA ARG A 355 -14.33 4.32 -28.95
C ARG A 355 -14.46 2.80 -29.10
N TYR A 356 -15.53 2.32 -29.74
CA TYR A 356 -15.70 0.92 -30.09
C TYR A 356 -14.59 0.42 -31.03
N CYS A 357 -14.25 1.18 -32.06
CA CYS A 357 -13.16 0.84 -32.98
C CYS A 357 -11.81 0.83 -32.27
N GLU A 358 -11.52 1.85 -31.46
CA GLU A 358 -10.30 1.96 -30.65
C GLU A 358 -10.11 0.72 -29.76
N ILE A 359 -11.14 0.38 -28.97
CA ILE A 359 -11.02 -0.69 -27.99
C ILE A 359 -10.98 -2.06 -28.64
N SER A 360 -11.70 -2.27 -29.74
CA SER A 360 -11.67 -3.53 -30.49
C SER A 360 -10.25 -3.81 -31.01
N ARG A 361 -9.59 -2.78 -31.53
CA ARG A 361 -8.21 -2.87 -32.02
C ARG A 361 -7.23 -3.11 -30.87
N PHE A 362 -7.35 -2.38 -29.77
CA PHE A 362 -6.47 -2.56 -28.61
C PHE A 362 -6.65 -3.93 -27.94
N ASN A 363 -7.89 -4.40 -27.73
CA ASN A 363 -8.15 -5.73 -27.17
C ASN A 363 -7.53 -6.82 -28.05
N LYS A 364 -7.57 -6.65 -29.39
CA LYS A 364 -6.92 -7.60 -30.30
C LYS A 364 -5.41 -7.65 -30.12
N TYR A 365 -4.77 -6.50 -29.97
CA TYR A 365 -3.35 -6.41 -29.66
C TYR A 365 -3.03 -7.12 -28.33
N GLN A 366 -3.81 -6.88 -27.28
CA GLN A 366 -3.64 -7.55 -25.98
C GLN A 366 -3.76 -9.07 -26.08
N GLU A 367 -4.75 -9.59 -26.82
CA GLU A 367 -4.87 -11.03 -27.07
C GLU A 367 -3.62 -11.61 -27.73
N ASN A 368 -3.06 -10.91 -28.73
CA ASN A 368 -1.90 -11.37 -29.45
C ASN A 368 -0.64 -11.35 -28.57
N VAL A 369 -0.44 -10.32 -27.76
CA VAL A 369 0.64 -10.26 -26.76
C VAL A 369 0.53 -11.42 -25.76
N VAL A 370 -0.66 -11.69 -25.23
CA VAL A 370 -0.88 -12.81 -24.29
C VAL A 370 -0.60 -14.17 -24.94
N LYS A 371 -0.93 -14.34 -26.23
CA LYS A 371 -0.56 -15.55 -26.99
C LYS A 371 0.94 -15.68 -27.18
N ILE A 372 1.63 -14.60 -27.58
CA ILE A 372 3.10 -14.58 -27.70
C ILE A 372 3.73 -15.06 -26.39
N LEU A 373 3.27 -14.54 -25.25
CA LEU A 373 3.76 -14.92 -23.92
C LEU A 373 3.42 -16.36 -23.54
N LYS A 374 2.25 -16.87 -23.93
CA LYS A 374 1.85 -18.26 -23.71
C LYS A 374 2.72 -19.23 -24.52
N ASP A 375 2.96 -18.91 -25.78
CA ASP A 375 3.61 -19.80 -26.73
C ASP A 375 5.14 -19.81 -26.53
N ASN A 376 5.69 -18.80 -25.86
CA ASN A 376 7.13 -18.61 -25.61
C ASN A 376 7.55 -18.74 -24.14
N GLN A 377 6.80 -19.45 -23.29
CA GLN A 377 7.13 -19.63 -21.86
C GLN A 377 8.51 -20.29 -21.58
N GLN A 378 9.13 -20.90 -22.59
CA GLN A 378 10.46 -21.53 -22.51
C GLN A 378 11.53 -20.80 -23.35
N SER A 379 11.17 -19.72 -24.03
CA SER A 379 12.07 -18.94 -24.89
C SER A 379 12.87 -17.92 -24.06
N ASP A 380 13.97 -17.41 -24.63
CA ASP A 380 14.73 -16.30 -24.05
C ASP A 380 13.86 -15.04 -23.96
N ALA A 381 14.01 -14.25 -22.88
CA ALA A 381 13.28 -13.01 -22.66
C ALA A 381 13.46 -12.03 -23.84
N TYR A 382 14.64 -12.05 -24.47
CA TYR A 382 14.92 -11.27 -25.69
C TYR A 382 13.94 -11.59 -26.83
N ASP A 383 13.73 -12.87 -27.14
CA ASP A 383 12.90 -13.29 -28.28
C ASP A 383 11.42 -12.98 -28.02
N VAL A 384 10.98 -13.07 -26.77
CA VAL A 384 9.63 -12.67 -26.33
C VAL A 384 9.43 -11.17 -26.52
N VAL A 385 10.35 -10.33 -26.02
CA VAL A 385 10.26 -8.87 -26.16
C VAL A 385 10.28 -8.47 -27.64
N LEU A 386 11.16 -9.07 -28.45
CA LEU A 386 11.22 -8.81 -29.88
C LEU A 386 9.90 -9.16 -30.60
N ALA A 387 9.26 -10.28 -30.24
CA ALA A 387 7.96 -10.65 -30.80
C ALA A 387 6.85 -9.64 -30.42
N ILE A 388 6.84 -9.17 -29.17
CA ILE A 388 5.90 -8.13 -28.71
C ILE A 388 6.14 -6.80 -29.45
N LEU A 389 7.40 -6.42 -29.68
CA LEU A 389 7.75 -5.20 -30.42
C LEU A 389 7.35 -5.28 -31.91
N LYS A 390 7.47 -6.45 -32.55
CA LYS A 390 6.94 -6.69 -33.90
C LYS A 390 5.42 -6.56 -33.94
N GLU A 391 4.74 -7.11 -32.95
CA GLU A 391 3.29 -7.00 -32.81
C GLU A 391 2.88 -5.53 -32.61
N TYR A 392 3.58 -4.81 -31.73
CA TYR A 392 3.36 -3.38 -31.51
C TYR A 392 3.54 -2.57 -32.81
N SER A 393 4.58 -2.88 -33.60
CA SER A 393 4.79 -2.24 -34.91
C SER A 393 3.62 -2.47 -35.87
N ALA A 394 2.96 -3.63 -35.83
CA ALA A 394 1.80 -3.91 -36.68
C ALA A 394 0.53 -3.15 -36.25
N PHE A 395 0.42 -2.85 -34.95
CA PHE A 395 -0.69 -2.09 -34.36
C PHE A 395 -0.40 -0.59 -34.22
N TYR A 396 0.81 -0.15 -34.61
CA TYR A 396 1.32 1.18 -34.36
C TYR A 396 0.46 2.31 -34.96
N PHE A 397 -0.15 2.09 -36.12
CA PHE A 397 -1.19 2.98 -36.65
C PHE A 397 -2.55 2.30 -36.60
N SER A 398 -3.61 3.07 -36.39
CA SER A 398 -5.00 2.59 -36.34
C SER A 398 -5.47 2.05 -37.69
N ASN A 399 -4.95 2.62 -38.78
CA ASN A 399 -5.28 2.31 -40.17
C ASN A 399 -4.01 2.25 -41.04
N SER A 400 -4.10 1.61 -42.21
CA SER A 400 -3.08 1.70 -43.26
C SER A 400 -3.14 3.09 -43.89
N LEU A 401 -2.44 4.04 -43.28
CA LEU A 401 -2.40 5.42 -43.72
C LEU A 401 -1.29 5.64 -44.75
N PRO A 402 -1.48 6.57 -45.71
CA PRO A 402 -0.40 7.06 -46.54
C PRO A 402 0.77 7.57 -45.67
N ASN A 403 1.97 7.65 -46.25
CA ASN A 403 3.10 8.38 -45.66
C ASN A 403 2.90 9.90 -45.78
N ASP A 404 1.76 10.38 -45.28
CA ASP A 404 1.41 11.79 -45.15
C ASP A 404 1.31 12.10 -43.64
N GLU A 405 2.21 12.96 -43.17
CA GLU A 405 2.31 13.31 -41.77
C GLU A 405 1.06 14.05 -41.25
N ASN A 406 0.39 14.84 -42.08
CA ASN A 406 -0.81 15.55 -41.67
C ASN A 406 -1.98 14.59 -41.46
N MET A 407 -2.13 13.60 -42.35
CA MET A 407 -3.16 12.56 -42.20
C MET A 407 -2.87 11.67 -41.00
N GLN A 408 -1.59 11.34 -40.73
CA GLN A 408 -1.18 10.58 -39.55
C GLN A 408 -1.41 11.36 -38.26
N PHE A 409 -1.19 12.68 -38.26
CA PHE A 409 -1.48 13.53 -37.12
C PHE A 409 -2.99 13.68 -36.86
N GLU A 410 -3.79 13.87 -37.92
CA GLU A 410 -5.25 13.89 -37.79
C GLU A 410 -5.79 12.57 -37.22
N ASP A 411 -5.27 11.43 -37.69
CA ASP A 411 -5.60 10.12 -37.13
C ASP A 411 -5.17 10.01 -35.66
N TYR A 412 -3.98 10.48 -35.30
CA TYR A 412 -3.51 10.54 -33.92
C TYR A 412 -4.41 11.37 -33.01
N VAL A 413 -4.87 12.54 -33.47
CA VAL A 413 -5.80 13.39 -32.72
C VAL A 413 -7.14 12.67 -32.52
N ASN A 414 -7.67 12.07 -33.59
CA ASN A 414 -8.96 11.37 -33.60
C ASN A 414 -8.97 10.10 -32.74
N PHE A 415 -7.84 9.38 -32.67
CA PHE A 415 -7.70 8.11 -31.94
C PHE A 415 -6.69 8.19 -30.78
N SER A 416 -6.52 9.37 -30.19
CA SER A 416 -5.54 9.63 -29.13
C SER A 416 -5.63 8.65 -27.94
N ASN A 417 -6.84 8.27 -27.52
CA ASN A 417 -7.02 7.31 -26.42
C ASN A 417 -6.43 5.93 -26.78
N TYR A 418 -6.66 5.45 -28.01
CA TYR A 418 -6.07 4.19 -28.48
C TYR A 418 -4.54 4.24 -28.42
N TYR A 419 -3.94 5.32 -28.92
CA TYR A 419 -2.49 5.46 -28.96
C TYR A 419 -1.87 5.57 -27.56
N GLU A 420 -2.43 6.39 -26.67
CA GLU A 420 -1.95 6.50 -25.29
C GLU A 420 -1.99 5.16 -24.55
N ILE A 421 -3.09 4.40 -24.69
CA ILE A 421 -3.26 3.10 -24.04
C ILE A 421 -2.30 2.05 -24.64
N LEU A 422 -2.16 2.02 -25.96
CA LEU A 422 -1.25 1.10 -26.67
C LEU A 422 0.21 1.35 -26.28
N ASP A 423 0.63 2.61 -26.34
CA ASP A 423 2.01 3.03 -26.07
C ASP A 423 2.33 2.77 -24.60
N SER A 424 1.46 3.19 -23.67
CA SER A 424 1.62 2.92 -22.22
C SER A 424 1.71 1.42 -21.92
N PHE A 425 0.84 0.61 -22.52
CA PHE A 425 0.84 -0.83 -22.31
C PHE A 425 2.16 -1.48 -22.75
N THR A 426 2.63 -1.12 -23.94
CA THR A 426 3.86 -1.68 -24.52
C THR A 426 5.09 -1.21 -23.76
N CYS A 427 5.13 0.06 -23.38
CA CYS A 427 6.24 0.65 -22.64
C CYS A 427 6.48 -0.06 -21.31
N ILE A 428 5.43 -0.32 -20.53
CA ILE A 428 5.58 -0.94 -19.21
C ILE A 428 6.10 -2.37 -19.35
N ILE A 429 5.59 -3.12 -20.34
CA ILE A 429 6.09 -4.46 -20.67
C ILE A 429 7.59 -4.43 -21.01
N PHE A 430 8.02 -3.42 -21.76
CA PHE A 430 9.40 -3.26 -22.21
C PHE A 430 10.35 -2.79 -21.08
N LEU A 431 9.95 -1.79 -20.30
CA LEU A 431 10.76 -1.16 -19.24
C LEU A 431 10.85 -1.99 -17.96
N ASP A 432 9.98 -2.99 -17.77
CA ASP A 432 10.13 -3.97 -16.70
C ASP A 432 11.34 -4.90 -16.93
N ASN A 433 11.83 -5.09 -18.18
CA ASN A 433 13.02 -5.88 -18.51
C ASN A 433 13.85 -5.32 -19.69
N PRO A 434 14.44 -4.12 -19.61
CA PRO A 434 15.27 -3.61 -20.69
C PRO A 434 16.54 -4.45 -20.79
N SER A 435 16.70 -5.14 -21.91
CA SER A 435 17.92 -5.85 -22.29
C SER A 435 18.89 -4.87 -22.98
N ILE A 436 20.21 -5.09 -22.85
CA ILE A 436 21.28 -4.26 -23.50
C ILE A 436 20.99 -4.07 -24.99
N GLU A 437 20.48 -5.11 -25.62
CA GLU A 437 20.12 -5.19 -27.03
C GLU A 437 18.99 -4.22 -27.43
N PHE A 438 18.27 -3.65 -26.47
CA PHE A 438 17.18 -2.69 -26.69
C PHE A 438 17.44 -1.31 -26.08
N ALA A 439 18.69 -1.01 -25.68
CA ALA A 439 19.05 0.26 -25.03
C ALA A 439 18.61 1.51 -25.81
N SER A 440 18.62 1.42 -27.15
CA SER A 440 18.21 2.49 -28.07
C SER A 440 16.71 2.82 -28.03
N LEU A 441 15.87 1.92 -27.52
CA LEU A 441 14.42 2.14 -27.39
C LEU A 441 14.01 2.71 -26.04
N VAL A 442 14.87 2.61 -25.02
CA VAL A 442 14.55 3.06 -23.65
C VAL A 442 14.18 4.54 -23.63
N GLU A 443 15.04 5.40 -24.17
CA GLU A 443 14.80 6.84 -24.17
C GLU A 443 13.59 7.26 -25.03
N PRO A 444 13.43 6.80 -26.29
CA PRO A 444 12.24 7.10 -27.09
C PRO A 444 10.91 6.69 -26.44
N PHE A 445 10.86 5.51 -25.79
CA PHE A 445 9.67 5.10 -25.06
C PHE A 445 9.39 6.03 -23.88
N LEU A 446 10.41 6.37 -23.10
CA LEU A 446 10.25 7.28 -21.96
C LEU A 446 9.78 8.67 -22.37
N LEU A 447 10.35 9.24 -23.43
CA LEU A 447 9.95 10.55 -23.93
C LEU A 447 8.52 10.55 -24.50
N THR A 448 8.09 9.45 -25.12
CA THR A 448 6.70 9.29 -25.58
C THR A 448 5.72 9.31 -24.40
N LEU A 449 6.04 8.62 -23.30
CA LEU A 449 5.17 8.63 -22.12
C LEU A 449 5.17 9.96 -21.39
N LEU A 450 6.34 10.57 -21.20
CA LEU A 450 6.46 11.88 -20.56
C LEU A 450 5.72 12.94 -21.38
N SER A 451 5.82 12.91 -22.71
CA SER A 451 5.05 13.83 -23.57
C SER A 451 3.54 13.64 -23.44
N ASN A 452 3.03 12.41 -23.40
CA ASN A 452 1.60 12.15 -23.13
C ASN A 452 1.18 12.64 -21.73
N LYS A 453 2.03 12.48 -20.71
CA LYS A 453 1.76 12.99 -19.34
C LYS A 453 1.65 14.52 -19.31
N TYR A 454 2.58 15.20 -19.97
CA TYR A 454 2.73 16.66 -19.90
C TYR A 454 1.87 17.45 -20.88
N PHE A 455 1.49 16.81 -22.00
CA PHE A 455 0.62 17.35 -23.04
C PHE A 455 -0.63 16.47 -23.19
N SER A 456 -1.28 16.19 -22.06
CA SER A 456 -2.44 15.31 -21.99
C SER A 456 -3.65 15.86 -22.76
N LYS A 457 -4.56 14.96 -23.12
CA LYS A 457 -5.84 15.29 -23.74
C LYS A 457 -6.63 16.34 -22.94
N ILE A 458 -7.04 17.41 -23.61
CA ILE A 458 -8.17 18.26 -23.21
C ILE A 458 -9.36 17.84 -24.08
N ASP A 459 -10.47 17.45 -23.45
CA ASP A 459 -11.74 17.20 -24.15
C ASP A 459 -12.22 18.50 -24.78
N HIS A 460 -12.18 18.57 -26.10
CA HIS A 460 -12.60 19.73 -26.86
C HIS A 460 -13.36 19.33 -28.12
N ILE A 461 -14.36 20.13 -28.49
CA ILE A 461 -15.16 19.93 -29.70
C ILE A 461 -14.49 20.74 -30.81
N HIS A 462 -14.05 20.09 -31.88
CA HIS A 462 -13.42 20.76 -33.02
C HIS A 462 -14.42 21.72 -33.68
N SER A 463 -14.08 23.01 -33.72
CA SER A 463 -14.85 24.03 -34.45
C SER A 463 -14.33 24.28 -35.87
N SER A 464 -13.18 23.70 -36.24
CA SER A 464 -12.49 23.90 -37.53
C SER A 464 -12.40 22.62 -38.36
N ASN A 465 -12.36 22.76 -39.69
CA ASN A 465 -12.23 21.66 -40.64
C ASN A 465 -10.82 21.02 -40.66
N SER A 466 -9.84 21.53 -39.90
CA SER A 466 -8.51 20.93 -39.74
C SER A 466 -8.05 20.96 -38.28
N SER A 467 -7.38 19.88 -37.86
CA SER A 467 -6.81 19.72 -36.51
C SER A 467 -5.69 20.74 -36.25
N PHE A 468 -4.89 21.08 -37.26
CA PHE A 468 -3.80 22.06 -37.14
C PHE A 468 -4.25 23.50 -36.83
N GLN A 469 -5.49 23.86 -37.16
CA GLN A 469 -6.03 25.20 -36.87
C GLN A 469 -6.61 25.32 -35.45
N CYS A 470 -6.80 24.19 -34.76
CA CYS A 470 -7.28 24.17 -33.39
C CYS A 470 -6.10 24.22 -32.41
N LYS A 471 -5.94 25.33 -31.67
CA LYS A 471 -4.83 25.49 -30.70
C LYS A 471 -4.72 24.34 -29.67
N GLN A 472 -5.82 23.73 -29.27
CA GLN A 472 -5.84 22.60 -28.33
C GLN A 472 -5.46 21.25 -28.98
N CYS A 473 -5.62 21.12 -30.30
CA CYS A 473 -5.06 20.01 -31.06
C CYS A 473 -3.57 20.22 -31.33
N ALA A 474 -3.16 21.47 -31.60
CA ALA A 474 -1.80 21.81 -31.99
C ALA A 474 -0.78 21.34 -30.94
N SER A 475 -1.06 21.49 -29.65
CA SER A 475 -0.17 21.00 -28.58
C SER A 475 0.08 19.48 -28.59
N ARG A 476 -0.80 18.70 -29.24
CA ARG A 476 -0.64 17.25 -29.43
C ARG A 476 0.40 16.89 -30.48
N ILE A 477 0.89 17.87 -31.24
CA ILE A 477 2.00 17.64 -32.16
C ILE A 477 3.24 17.15 -31.40
N ILE A 478 3.46 17.62 -30.17
CA ILE A 478 4.61 17.22 -29.35
C ILE A 478 4.62 15.71 -29.06
N PRO A 479 3.60 15.13 -28.40
CA PRO A 479 3.57 13.68 -28.17
C PRO A 479 3.54 12.89 -29.48
N PHE A 480 2.88 13.39 -30.54
CA PHE A 480 2.93 12.77 -31.86
C PHE A 480 4.36 12.68 -32.43
N LYS A 481 5.16 13.74 -32.35
CA LYS A 481 6.55 13.73 -32.85
C LYS A 481 7.45 12.78 -32.06
N HIS A 482 7.32 12.74 -30.73
CA HIS A 482 8.02 11.78 -29.88
C HIS A 482 7.67 10.34 -30.25
N ARG A 483 6.38 10.09 -30.45
CA ARG A 483 5.85 8.83 -30.95
C ARG A 483 6.47 8.47 -32.30
N MET A 484 6.49 9.37 -33.29
CA MET A 484 7.12 9.11 -34.59
C MET A 484 8.62 8.77 -34.49
N ASN A 485 9.37 9.40 -33.59
CA ASN A 485 10.77 9.01 -33.33
C ASN A 485 10.88 7.60 -32.75
N LEU A 486 9.99 7.23 -31.82
CA LEU A 486 9.91 5.88 -31.30
C LEU A 486 9.65 4.88 -32.44
N HIS A 487 8.75 5.19 -33.39
CA HIS A 487 8.55 4.35 -34.57
C HIS A 487 9.82 4.17 -35.39
N GLN A 488 10.54 5.26 -35.66
CA GLN A 488 11.78 5.22 -36.44
C GLN A 488 12.82 4.35 -35.73
N ALA A 489 13.04 4.57 -34.43
CA ALA A 489 13.97 3.77 -33.63
C ALA A 489 13.58 2.28 -33.62
N LEU A 490 12.28 1.99 -33.51
CA LEU A 490 11.73 0.64 -33.59
C LEU A 490 11.99 0.00 -34.96
N GLN A 491 11.71 0.70 -36.06
CA GLN A 491 11.99 0.19 -37.41
C GLN A 491 13.49 -0.06 -37.61
N THR A 492 14.36 0.83 -37.14
CA THR A 492 15.81 0.62 -37.20
C THR A 492 16.20 -0.67 -36.49
N LEU A 493 15.70 -0.91 -35.27
CA LEU A 493 15.96 -2.14 -34.51
C LEU A 493 15.43 -3.39 -35.22
N LEU A 494 14.20 -3.34 -35.74
CA LEU A 494 13.57 -4.48 -36.42
C LEU A 494 14.27 -4.81 -37.75
N ASN A 495 14.76 -3.80 -38.47
CA ASN A 495 15.46 -3.94 -39.74
C ASN A 495 16.94 -4.31 -39.59
N SER A 496 17.58 -3.94 -38.48
CA SER A 496 19.01 -4.18 -38.28
C SER A 496 19.37 -5.67 -38.10
N GLY A 497 18.39 -6.53 -37.77
CA GLY A 497 18.68 -7.93 -37.38
C GLY A 497 19.57 -7.99 -36.11
N ARG A 498 19.79 -9.18 -35.52
CA ARG A 498 20.62 -9.32 -34.30
C ARG A 498 22.05 -8.77 -34.54
N LEU A 499 22.30 -7.51 -34.20
CA LEU A 499 23.61 -6.87 -34.26
C LEU A 499 24.21 -6.74 -32.85
N ILE A 500 25.06 -7.73 -32.55
CA ILE A 500 26.37 -7.66 -31.88
C ILE A 500 26.48 -7.64 -30.34
N SER A 501 27.31 -8.63 -29.93
CA SER A 501 28.15 -8.82 -28.75
C SER A 501 27.51 -8.78 -27.37
N LYS A 502 27.58 -9.95 -26.71
CA LYS A 502 27.59 -10.12 -25.26
C LYS A 502 28.66 -9.20 -24.63
N SER A 503 28.33 -7.94 -24.39
CA SER A 503 29.12 -7.08 -23.52
C SER A 503 28.80 -7.44 -22.07
N LYS A 504 29.80 -7.29 -21.19
CA LYS A 504 29.76 -7.75 -19.79
C LYS A 504 28.54 -7.19 -19.06
N ASP A 505 27.92 -8.05 -18.23
CA ASP A 505 26.83 -7.80 -17.29
C ASP A 505 26.77 -6.34 -16.81
N THR A 506 26.05 -5.49 -17.55
CA THR A 506 25.71 -4.15 -17.10
C THR A 506 24.32 -4.26 -16.50
N ALA A 507 24.15 -3.91 -15.23
CA ALA A 507 22.85 -4.02 -14.58
C ALA A 507 21.82 -3.18 -15.34
N THR A 508 20.61 -3.71 -15.55
CA THR A 508 19.48 -3.05 -16.21
C THR A 508 19.22 -1.61 -15.71
N GLY A 509 19.44 -1.37 -14.41
CA GLY A 509 19.33 -0.04 -13.80
C GLY A 509 20.39 0.96 -14.27
N ASP A 510 21.61 0.52 -14.58
CA ASP A 510 22.67 1.38 -15.11
C ASP A 510 22.43 1.74 -16.58
N MET A 511 21.81 0.85 -17.35
CA MET A 511 21.40 1.15 -18.71
C MET A 511 20.34 2.26 -18.75
N ILE A 512 19.26 2.11 -17.98
CA ILE A 512 18.22 3.14 -17.87
C ILE A 512 18.86 4.46 -17.40
N ARG A 513 19.72 4.42 -16.40
CA ARG A 513 20.44 5.60 -15.89
C ARG A 513 21.36 6.27 -16.94
N ASN A 514 21.92 5.48 -17.85
CA ASN A 514 22.79 5.93 -18.94
C ASN A 514 22.02 6.44 -20.16
N SER A 515 20.86 5.85 -20.47
CA SER A 515 19.97 6.31 -21.55
C SER A 515 19.19 7.58 -21.16
N ILE A 516 18.95 7.82 -19.87
CA ILE A 516 18.29 9.04 -19.35
C ILE A 516 19.34 10.11 -19.03
N ARG A 517 20.37 10.31 -19.86
CA ARG A 517 21.39 11.34 -19.58
C ARG A 517 20.83 12.76 -19.73
N GLU A 518 19.91 12.96 -20.67
CA GLU A 518 19.40 14.29 -21.04
C GLU A 518 18.07 14.65 -20.35
N ILE A 519 17.29 13.65 -19.92
CA ILE A 519 16.01 13.88 -19.21
C ILE A 519 16.32 14.43 -17.80
N PRO A 520 15.63 15.50 -17.34
CA PRO A 520 15.75 16.01 -15.97
C PRO A 520 15.43 14.93 -14.93
N LYS A 521 16.46 14.29 -14.37
CA LYS A 521 16.31 13.14 -13.44
C LYS A 521 15.62 13.51 -12.11
N ASP A 522 15.60 14.80 -11.79
CA ASP A 522 14.95 15.36 -10.62
C ASP A 522 13.42 15.38 -10.72
N GLU A 523 12.86 15.15 -11.91
CA GLU A 523 11.43 14.93 -12.13
C GLU A 523 10.88 13.77 -11.29
N PHE A 524 11.53 12.61 -11.37
CA PHE A 524 11.08 11.40 -10.69
C PHE A 524 11.11 11.54 -9.16
N LEU A 525 12.04 12.36 -8.65
CA LEU A 525 12.16 12.67 -7.23
C LEU A 525 11.02 13.56 -6.74
N LEU A 526 10.76 14.64 -7.47
CA LEU A 526 9.70 15.58 -7.15
C LEU A 526 8.33 14.95 -7.26
N GLU A 527 8.09 14.15 -8.30
CA GLU A 527 6.82 13.47 -8.48
C GLU A 527 6.55 12.48 -7.34
N ARG A 528 7.58 11.72 -6.94
CA ARG A 528 7.48 10.83 -5.76
C ARG A 528 7.11 11.61 -4.50
N LEU A 529 7.77 12.74 -4.27
CA LEU A 529 7.48 13.60 -3.11
C LEU A 529 6.03 14.10 -3.17
N LYS A 530 5.60 14.60 -4.32
CA LYS A 530 4.26 15.13 -4.57
C LYS A 530 3.18 14.08 -4.27
N ILE A 531 3.30 12.88 -4.84
CA ILE A 531 2.36 11.76 -4.63
C ILE A 531 2.25 11.40 -3.13
N HIS A 532 3.37 11.32 -2.42
CA HIS A 532 3.35 10.98 -0.98
C HIS A 532 2.75 12.10 -0.12
N LEU A 533 2.98 13.37 -0.47
CA LEU A 533 2.38 14.51 0.22
C LEU A 533 0.87 14.57 -0.02
N GLU A 534 0.43 14.53 -1.28
CA GLU A 534 -0.99 14.49 -1.64
C GLU A 534 -1.72 13.36 -0.90
N HIS A 535 -1.09 12.18 -0.85
CA HIS A 535 -1.69 11.05 -0.17
C HIS A 535 -1.77 11.26 1.35
N ALA A 536 -0.70 11.72 2.00
CA ALA A 536 -0.70 11.99 3.45
C ALA A 536 -1.71 13.08 3.84
N ILE A 537 -1.88 14.13 3.04
CA ILE A 537 -2.84 15.21 3.30
C ILE A 537 -4.29 14.70 3.19
N ASN A 538 -4.52 13.68 2.36
CA ASN A 538 -5.85 13.11 2.15
C ASN A 538 -6.21 11.92 3.07
N VAL A 539 -5.27 11.48 3.93
CA VAL A 539 -5.52 10.46 4.97
C VAL A 539 -6.59 10.94 5.96
N GLN A 540 -7.38 10.04 6.55
CA GLN A 540 -8.39 10.43 7.53
C GLN A 540 -8.33 9.56 8.79
N PHE A 541 -8.16 10.20 9.93
CA PHE A 541 -8.10 9.54 11.24
C PHE A 541 -9.47 9.26 11.88
N GLU A 542 -10.57 9.60 11.22
CA GLU A 542 -11.92 9.50 11.78
C GLU A 542 -12.77 8.53 10.98
N HIS A 543 -13.15 7.43 11.65
CA HIS A 543 -14.08 6.44 11.13
C HIS A 543 -15.45 6.65 11.80
N PHE A 544 -16.54 6.49 11.04
CA PHE A 544 -17.90 6.63 11.57
C PHE A 544 -18.68 5.30 11.43
N ASP A 545 -19.53 4.99 12.40
CA ASP A 545 -20.49 3.89 12.31
C ASP A 545 -21.71 4.26 11.43
N GLU A 546 -22.65 3.33 11.32
CA GLU A 546 -23.86 3.48 10.48
C GLU A 546 -24.78 4.62 10.94
N ASP A 547 -24.64 5.05 12.20
CA ASP A 547 -25.43 6.12 12.83
C ASP A 547 -24.64 7.45 12.86
N GLY A 548 -23.44 7.48 12.28
CA GLY A 548 -22.58 8.67 12.24
C GLY A 548 -21.76 8.90 13.52
N ASN A 549 -21.67 7.91 14.43
CA ASN A 549 -20.83 8.01 15.62
C ASN A 549 -19.40 7.60 15.31
N GLN A 550 -18.44 8.25 15.94
CA GLN A 550 -17.02 7.95 15.74
C GLN A 550 -16.65 6.55 16.26
N LEU A 551 -16.14 5.68 15.38
CA LEU A 551 -15.56 4.39 15.73
C LEU A 551 -14.09 4.57 16.11
N ILE A 552 -13.72 4.12 17.31
CA ILE A 552 -12.33 3.94 17.70
C ILE A 552 -11.81 2.70 16.96
N LYS A 553 -11.27 2.89 15.76
CA LYS A 553 -10.59 1.85 14.99
C LYS A 553 -9.08 2.10 15.06
N ASP A 554 -8.30 1.02 14.96
CA ASP A 554 -6.84 1.07 14.95
C ASP A 554 -6.39 1.73 13.62
N ASN A 555 -6.15 3.05 13.63
CA ASN A 555 -5.81 3.86 12.45
C ASN A 555 -4.34 3.66 12.00
N MET A 556 -3.78 2.47 12.22
CA MET A 556 -2.35 2.24 12.05
C MET A 556 -1.90 2.40 10.60
N LYS A 557 -2.74 2.08 9.63
CA LYS A 557 -2.45 2.30 8.21
C LYS A 557 -2.27 3.80 7.92
N GLU A 558 -3.19 4.61 8.39
CA GLU A 558 -3.15 6.07 8.26
C GLU A 558 -1.93 6.69 8.94
N VAL A 559 -1.63 6.24 10.17
CA VAL A 559 -0.42 6.60 10.93
C VAL A 559 0.85 6.29 10.15
N LEU A 560 0.96 5.06 9.62
CA LEU A 560 2.15 4.59 8.90
C LEU A 560 2.35 5.32 7.58
N THR A 561 1.27 5.69 6.88
CA THR A 561 1.34 6.54 5.69
C THR A 561 1.98 7.88 5.98
N ILE A 562 1.57 8.59 7.05
CA ILE A 562 2.17 9.87 7.42
C ILE A 562 3.66 9.71 7.75
N ILE A 563 4.00 8.70 8.56
CA ILE A 563 5.40 8.42 8.93
C ILE A 563 6.24 8.11 7.68
N ARG A 564 5.69 7.33 6.73
CA ARG A 564 6.37 7.04 5.46
C ARG A 564 6.59 8.31 4.64
N THR A 565 5.61 9.19 4.55
CA THR A 565 5.74 10.47 3.85
C THR A 565 6.86 11.33 4.47
N LEU A 566 6.96 11.41 5.80
CA LEU A 566 8.09 12.09 6.46
C LEU A 566 9.45 11.48 6.12
N GLN A 567 9.53 10.15 6.08
CA GLN A 567 10.75 9.46 5.69
C GLN A 567 11.12 9.73 4.22
N VAL A 568 10.16 9.65 3.30
CA VAL A 568 10.36 9.95 1.87
C VAL A 568 10.81 11.40 1.68
N PHE A 569 10.22 12.33 2.41
CA PHE A 569 10.62 13.74 2.38
C PHE A 569 12.10 13.89 2.77
N GLY A 570 12.52 13.30 3.90
CA GLY A 570 13.92 13.33 4.32
C GLY A 570 14.87 12.60 3.35
N GLU A 571 14.43 11.50 2.72
CA GLU A 571 15.18 10.81 1.67
C GLU A 571 15.44 11.73 0.46
N VAL A 572 14.41 12.43 -0.02
CA VAL A 572 14.52 13.38 -1.15
C VAL A 572 15.47 14.54 -0.81
N LEU A 573 15.45 15.02 0.44
CA LEU A 573 16.37 16.07 0.90
C LEU A 573 17.83 15.58 1.06
N GLN A 574 18.02 14.31 1.42
CA GLN A 574 19.35 13.72 1.63
C GLN A 574 20.08 13.41 0.33
N ILE A 575 19.34 13.08 -0.73
CA ILE A 575 19.92 12.72 -2.02
C ILE A 575 20.81 13.89 -2.52
N SER A 576 22.12 13.65 -2.53
CA SER A 576 23.17 14.63 -2.84
C SER A 576 23.27 14.85 -4.35
N LEU A 577 22.17 15.29 -4.94
CA LEU A 577 22.08 15.71 -6.33
C LEU A 577 22.38 17.20 -6.39
N LEU A 578 23.60 17.56 -5.95
CA LEU A 578 24.08 18.95 -5.87
C LEU A 578 24.05 19.68 -7.22
N ASN A 579 23.89 18.95 -8.34
CA ASN A 579 23.83 19.47 -9.70
C ASN A 579 22.40 19.65 -10.25
N PHE A 580 21.35 19.41 -9.46
CA PHE A 580 19.98 19.41 -9.97
C PHE A 580 19.21 20.67 -9.53
N VAL A 581 18.56 21.30 -10.52
CA VAL A 581 17.75 22.51 -10.33
C VAL A 581 16.69 22.29 -9.25
N SER A 582 15.92 21.21 -9.32
CA SER A 582 14.84 20.98 -8.34
C SER A 582 15.34 20.71 -6.92
N SER A 583 16.53 20.12 -6.75
CA SER A 583 17.14 19.97 -5.43
C SER A 583 17.50 21.32 -4.83
N PHE A 584 18.00 22.24 -5.67
CA PHE A 584 18.27 23.62 -5.27
C PHE A 584 16.96 24.36 -4.93
N LEU A 585 15.94 24.27 -5.77
CA LEU A 585 14.63 24.89 -5.55
C LEU A 585 13.99 24.45 -4.23
N LEU A 586 13.96 23.13 -3.95
CA LEU A 586 13.48 22.59 -2.68
C LEU A 586 14.25 23.15 -1.48
N LYS A 587 15.59 23.21 -1.57
CA LYS A 587 16.44 23.72 -0.48
C LYS A 587 16.32 25.23 -0.27
N ALA A 588 16.08 25.97 -1.35
CA ALA A 588 15.87 27.41 -1.29
C ALA A 588 14.51 27.75 -0.69
N HIS A 589 13.50 26.93 -0.95
CA HIS A 589 12.16 27.14 -0.46
C HIS A 589 12.02 26.77 1.00
N LEU A 590 12.47 25.57 1.39
CA LEU A 590 12.24 25.09 2.74
C LEU A 590 13.06 25.86 3.78
N PRO A 591 12.44 26.34 4.88
CA PRO A 591 13.16 26.93 6.00
C PRO A 591 14.26 26.00 6.51
N LEU A 592 15.42 26.57 6.86
CA LEU A 592 16.60 25.81 7.29
C LEU A 592 16.29 24.88 8.47
N ASP A 593 15.48 25.36 9.42
CA ASP A 593 15.07 24.60 10.60
C ASP A 593 14.11 23.44 10.25
N LEU A 594 13.20 23.64 9.30
CA LEU A 594 12.33 22.57 8.80
C LEU A 594 13.16 21.50 8.10
N LYS A 595 14.06 21.90 7.21
CA LYS A 595 14.97 20.98 6.50
C LYS A 595 15.80 20.14 7.48
N ARG A 596 16.41 20.77 8.49
CA ARG A 596 17.16 20.07 9.55
C ARG A 596 16.26 19.10 10.32
N THR A 597 15.05 19.54 10.67
CA THR A 597 14.07 18.71 11.39
C THR A 597 13.66 17.48 10.60
N LEU A 598 13.32 17.63 9.31
CA LEU A 598 12.94 16.51 8.44
C LEU A 598 14.10 15.53 8.20
N PHE A 599 15.31 16.06 8.01
CA PHE A 599 16.52 15.24 7.88
C PHE A 599 16.79 14.41 9.15
N GLU A 600 16.70 15.04 10.32
CA GLU A 600 16.86 14.34 11.59
C GLU A 600 15.76 13.32 11.82
N ILE A 601 14.48 13.67 11.56
CA ILE A 601 13.35 12.72 11.66
C ILE A 601 13.62 11.48 10.80
N ARG A 602 14.03 11.67 9.54
CA ARG A 602 14.36 10.54 8.66
C ARG A 602 15.45 9.66 9.25
N ASN A 603 16.53 10.24 9.76
CA ASN A 603 17.61 9.45 10.38
C ASN A 603 17.11 8.71 11.64
N LEU A 604 16.33 9.37 12.49
CA LEU A 604 15.72 8.74 13.68
C LEU A 604 14.80 7.58 13.30
N LEU A 605 14.02 7.70 12.23
CA LEU A 605 13.13 6.65 11.73
C LEU A 605 13.88 5.47 11.09
N SER A 606 15.08 5.69 10.53
CA SER A 606 15.89 4.66 9.88
C SER A 606 16.83 3.90 10.84
N HIS A 607 16.91 4.28 12.11
CA HIS A 607 17.79 3.65 13.11
C HIS A 607 17.01 2.93 14.21
N ASN A 608 17.52 1.77 14.64
CA ASN A 608 16.90 0.90 15.64
C ASN A 608 17.49 1.09 17.06
N TYR A 609 17.77 2.33 17.49
CA TYR A 609 18.19 2.60 18.86
C TYR A 609 17.03 2.46 19.85
N MET A 610 17.33 2.11 21.10
CA MET A 610 16.31 1.72 22.08
C MET A 610 15.27 2.82 22.36
N ASN A 611 15.74 4.03 22.65
CA ASN A 611 14.92 5.20 22.87
C ASN A 611 14.10 5.57 21.63
N TYR A 612 14.65 5.42 20.42
CA TYR A 612 13.96 5.78 19.19
C TYR A 612 12.81 4.82 18.88
N ILE A 613 13.01 3.51 19.09
CA ILE A 613 11.94 2.50 18.96
C ILE A 613 10.78 2.82 19.91
N GLN A 614 11.07 3.06 21.18
CA GLN A 614 10.03 3.35 22.17
C GLN A 614 9.33 4.69 21.89
N GLY A 615 10.09 5.73 21.54
CA GLY A 615 9.54 7.02 21.15
C GLY A 615 8.63 6.92 19.94
N ARG A 616 9.01 6.10 18.95
CA ARG A 616 8.22 5.84 17.76
C ARG A 616 6.94 5.07 18.06
N LEU A 617 7.01 3.96 18.80
CA LEU A 617 5.82 3.19 19.20
C LEU A 617 4.85 4.04 20.01
N ASN A 618 5.35 4.95 20.86
CA ASN A 618 4.52 5.90 21.57
C ASN A 618 3.85 6.93 20.63
N LEU A 619 4.58 7.48 19.65
CA LEU A 619 4.02 8.44 18.69
C LEU A 619 2.99 7.81 17.75
N GLU A 620 3.16 6.55 17.38
CA GLU A 620 2.19 5.81 16.58
C GLU A 620 0.82 5.68 17.27
N ASN A 621 0.79 5.77 18.61
CA ASN A 621 -0.44 5.80 19.40
C ASN A 621 -0.99 7.23 19.66
N LYS A 622 -0.30 8.29 19.21
CA LYS A 622 -0.69 9.70 19.44
C LYS A 622 -1.30 10.32 18.20
N THR A 623 -2.55 9.97 17.94
CA THR A 623 -3.31 10.45 16.78
C THR A 623 -3.38 11.97 16.69
N ASP A 624 -3.49 12.69 17.80
CA ASP A 624 -3.59 14.16 17.80
C ASP A 624 -2.32 14.84 17.26
N ILE A 625 -1.14 14.34 17.62
CA ILE A 625 0.14 14.87 17.10
C ILE A 625 0.24 14.60 15.59
N LEU A 626 -0.19 13.42 15.15
CA LEU A 626 -0.14 13.03 13.73
C LEU A 626 -1.15 13.82 12.88
N LYS A 627 -2.32 14.15 13.42
CA LYS A 627 -3.26 15.11 12.81
C LYS A 627 -2.60 16.49 12.68
N GLY A 628 -1.95 16.99 13.73
CA GLY A 628 -1.21 18.26 13.64
C GLY A 628 -0.08 18.24 12.61
N ILE A 629 0.63 17.11 12.46
CA ILE A 629 1.63 16.91 11.40
C ILE A 629 0.97 16.88 10.02
N GLN A 630 -0.21 16.30 9.88
CA GLN A 630 -0.95 16.28 8.62
C GLN A 630 -1.26 17.69 8.14
N ASP A 631 -1.74 18.55 9.04
CA ASP A 631 -2.00 19.96 8.74
C ASP A 631 -0.71 20.71 8.37
N GLU A 632 0.40 20.44 9.07
CA GLU A 632 1.72 20.98 8.73
C GLU A 632 2.20 20.49 7.35
N LEU A 633 1.97 19.22 7.00
CA LEU A 633 2.30 18.67 5.67
C LEU A 633 1.46 19.31 4.57
N LYS A 634 0.20 19.67 4.85
CA LYS A 634 -0.64 20.43 3.92
C LYS A 634 -0.05 21.81 3.64
N ASN A 635 0.34 22.53 4.68
CA ASN A 635 1.01 23.83 4.53
C ASN A 635 2.32 23.70 3.75
N ILE A 636 3.11 22.64 4.00
CA ILE A 636 4.34 22.37 3.25
C ILE A 636 4.04 22.08 1.78
N TYR A 637 2.99 21.34 1.47
CA TYR A 637 2.59 21.05 0.09
C TYR A 637 2.20 22.33 -0.66
N GLU A 638 1.33 23.16 -0.07
CA GLU A 638 0.94 24.46 -0.63
C GLU A 638 2.15 25.36 -0.86
N PHE A 639 3.09 25.36 0.09
CA PHE A 639 4.33 26.12 0.00
C PHE A 639 5.33 25.59 -1.06
N LEU A 640 5.26 24.30 -1.39
CA LEU A 640 6.07 23.68 -2.45
C LEU A 640 5.40 23.69 -3.82
N GLU A 641 4.13 24.10 -3.94
CA GLU A 641 3.40 24.15 -5.21
C GLU A 641 4.16 24.91 -6.31
N PRO A 642 4.79 26.09 -6.06
CA PRO A 642 5.60 26.75 -7.07
C PRO A 642 6.79 25.93 -7.58
N VAL A 643 7.39 25.08 -6.73
CA VAL A 643 8.48 24.17 -7.12
C VAL A 643 7.96 23.09 -8.06
N PHE A 644 6.81 22.49 -7.75
CA PHE A 644 6.18 21.46 -8.60
C PHE A 644 5.75 22.04 -9.95
N VAL A 645 5.12 23.22 -9.95
CA VAL A 645 4.71 23.93 -11.17
C VAL A 645 5.92 24.32 -12.02
N SER A 646 6.97 24.89 -11.42
CA SER A 646 8.20 25.24 -12.14
C SER A 646 8.82 24.02 -12.81
N GLN A 647 8.85 22.87 -12.13
CA GLN A 647 9.37 21.63 -12.70
C GLN A 647 8.49 21.12 -13.86
N GLN A 648 7.16 21.18 -13.73
CA GLN A 648 6.24 20.80 -14.80
C GLN A 648 6.49 21.57 -16.09
N PHE A 649 6.68 22.90 -16.00
CA PHE A 649 6.98 23.71 -17.17
C PHE A 649 8.38 23.44 -17.74
N ARG A 650 9.38 23.22 -16.89
CA ARG A 650 10.72 22.80 -17.33
C ARG A 650 10.67 21.48 -18.11
N MET A 651 9.85 20.53 -17.68
CA MET A 651 9.62 19.28 -18.41
C MET A 651 8.92 19.49 -19.75
N LYS A 652 7.86 20.32 -19.80
CA LYS A 652 7.20 20.70 -21.06
C LYS A 652 8.18 21.32 -22.06
N GLU A 653 9.00 22.27 -21.62
CA GLU A 653 10.02 22.90 -22.48
C GLU A 653 11.08 21.91 -22.97
N PHE A 654 11.57 21.05 -22.08
CA PHE A 654 12.54 20.02 -22.44
C PHE A 654 11.98 19.11 -23.55
N LEU A 655 10.73 18.67 -23.39
CA LEU A 655 10.05 17.83 -24.37
C LEU A 655 9.89 18.53 -25.73
N ILE A 656 9.63 19.83 -25.75
CA ILE A 656 9.56 20.60 -27.00
C ILE A 656 10.96 20.77 -27.61
N LYS A 657 11.94 21.25 -26.81
CA LYS A 657 13.32 21.53 -27.24
C LYS A 657 14.01 20.28 -27.81
N SER A 658 13.82 19.12 -27.20
CA SER A 658 14.35 17.84 -27.69
C SER A 658 13.87 17.46 -29.10
N GLN A 659 12.81 18.11 -29.59
CA GLN A 659 12.23 17.89 -30.92
C GLN A 659 12.52 19.02 -31.92
N MET A 660 13.01 20.18 -31.46
CA MET A 660 13.15 21.37 -32.31
C MET A 660 14.17 21.21 -33.43
N GLU A 661 15.28 20.50 -33.22
CA GLU A 661 16.27 20.25 -34.27
C GLU A 661 15.68 19.49 -35.46
N LYS A 662 14.71 18.61 -35.18
CA LYS A 662 14.02 17.80 -36.20
C LYS A 662 12.77 18.51 -36.72
N PHE A 663 12.17 19.39 -35.93
CA PHE A 663 10.89 20.06 -36.23
C PHE A 663 10.91 21.55 -35.82
N PRO A 664 11.42 22.45 -36.68
CA PRO A 664 11.56 23.88 -36.38
C PRO A 664 10.24 24.61 -36.10
N ASN A 665 9.14 24.10 -36.64
CA ASN A 665 7.79 24.67 -36.49
C ASN A 665 7.26 24.61 -35.05
N LEU A 666 7.94 23.92 -34.13
CA LEU A 666 7.58 23.84 -32.71
C LEU A 666 7.92 25.10 -31.91
N LYS A 667 8.50 26.13 -32.54
CA LYS A 667 8.80 27.41 -31.88
C LYS A 667 7.53 28.09 -31.35
N GLU A 668 6.41 27.99 -32.08
CA GLU A 668 5.12 28.55 -31.65
C GLU A 668 4.61 27.90 -30.35
N GLU A 669 4.84 26.60 -30.15
CA GLU A 669 4.47 25.90 -28.91
C GLU A 669 5.28 26.40 -27.70
N LEU A 670 6.56 26.75 -27.88
CA LEU A 670 7.34 27.39 -26.81
C LEU A 670 6.78 28.77 -26.43
N GLU A 671 6.28 29.53 -27.39
CA GLU A 671 5.65 30.83 -27.14
C GLU A 671 4.33 30.66 -26.36
N ILE A 672 3.56 29.61 -26.66
CA ILE A 672 2.34 29.24 -25.90
C ILE A 672 2.70 28.87 -24.45
N ILE A 673 3.68 28.00 -24.25
CA ILE A 673 4.13 27.63 -22.90
C ILE A 673 4.65 28.85 -22.14
N ALA A 674 5.37 29.76 -22.81
CA ALA A 674 5.82 31.00 -22.19
C ALA A 674 4.65 31.90 -21.77
N ALA A 675 3.58 31.97 -22.56
CA ALA A 675 2.36 32.69 -22.20
C ALA A 675 1.62 32.04 -21.03
N GLU A 676 1.52 30.70 -20.97
CA GLU A 676 0.94 29.96 -19.84
C GLU A 676 1.67 30.28 -18.52
N ARG A 677 3.00 30.30 -18.55
CA ARG A 677 3.80 30.67 -17.37
C ARG A 677 3.53 32.09 -16.92
N ARG A 678 3.49 33.04 -17.87
CA ARG A 678 3.20 34.44 -17.57
C ARG A 678 1.83 34.59 -16.90
N MET A 679 0.80 33.93 -17.42
CA MET A 679 -0.52 33.93 -16.79
C MET A 679 -0.49 33.34 -15.38
N TRP A 680 0.28 32.27 -15.15
CA TRP A 680 0.45 31.71 -13.81
C TRP A 680 1.13 32.72 -12.87
N CYS A 681 2.22 33.37 -13.31
CA CYS A 681 2.93 34.40 -12.55
C CYS A 681 2.04 35.60 -12.23
N GLU A 682 1.19 36.02 -13.17
CA GLU A 682 0.25 37.12 -12.97
C GLU A 682 -0.86 36.72 -11.97
N THR A 683 -1.35 35.49 -12.06
CA THR A 683 -2.40 34.96 -11.17
C THR A 683 -1.89 34.71 -9.74
N HIS A 684 -0.64 34.24 -9.60
CA HIS A 684 0.00 33.87 -8.34
C HIS A 684 1.19 34.80 -8.02
N SER A 685 1.04 36.10 -8.28
CA SER A 685 2.15 37.06 -8.24
C SER A 685 2.88 37.08 -6.91
N ASN A 686 2.16 36.99 -5.79
CA ASN A 686 2.76 36.96 -4.45
C ASN A 686 3.58 35.68 -4.22
N ASP A 687 3.05 34.52 -4.63
CA ASP A 687 3.73 33.23 -4.47
C ASP A 687 4.97 33.17 -5.36
N TYR A 688 4.87 33.68 -6.59
CA TYR A 688 5.99 33.80 -7.51
C TYR A 688 7.10 34.72 -6.98
N GLN A 689 6.75 35.91 -6.48
CA GLN A 689 7.72 36.85 -5.91
C GLN A 689 8.42 36.28 -4.67
N CYS A 690 7.66 35.63 -3.79
CA CYS A 690 8.22 34.90 -2.64
C CYS A 690 9.17 33.80 -3.13
N PHE A 691 8.75 33.02 -4.13
CA PHE A 691 9.53 31.94 -4.71
C PHE A 691 10.85 32.43 -5.30
N ALA A 692 10.80 33.46 -6.14
CA ALA A 692 11.97 34.12 -6.72
C ALA A 692 12.93 34.68 -5.65
N SER A 693 12.40 35.39 -4.65
CA SER A 693 13.20 35.99 -3.58
C SER A 693 13.93 34.92 -2.76
N ASN A 694 13.27 33.81 -2.43
CA ASN A 694 13.86 32.70 -1.68
C ASN A 694 15.03 32.05 -2.44
N VAL A 695 14.91 31.86 -3.76
CA VAL A 695 15.97 31.32 -4.61
C VAL A 695 17.21 32.22 -4.61
N VAL A 696 17.04 33.52 -4.80
CA VAL A 696 18.16 34.49 -4.81
C VAL A 696 18.81 34.59 -3.44
N LYS A 697 18.02 34.72 -2.37
CA LYS A 697 18.51 34.75 -0.98
C LYS A 697 19.31 33.49 -0.65
N PHE A 698 18.80 32.32 -1.02
CA PHE A 698 19.49 31.06 -0.79
C PHE A 698 20.80 31.00 -1.58
N PHE A 699 20.83 31.42 -2.84
CA PHE A 699 22.06 31.49 -3.63
C PHE A 699 23.11 32.37 -2.96
N LYS A 700 22.73 33.59 -2.57
CA LYS A 700 23.59 34.58 -1.90
C LYS A 700 24.18 34.02 -0.59
N SER A 701 23.37 33.32 0.21
CA SER A 701 23.82 32.68 1.46
C SER A 701 24.84 31.55 1.25
N ASN A 702 24.89 30.98 0.04
CA ASN A 702 25.81 29.91 -0.34
C ASN A 702 27.01 30.41 -1.14
N LEU A 703 27.24 31.72 -1.27
CA LEU A 703 28.47 32.22 -1.88
C LEU A 703 29.70 31.92 -0.98
N PRO A 704 30.85 31.53 -1.54
CA PRO A 704 32.11 31.48 -0.80
C PRO A 704 32.52 32.86 -0.25
N LEU A 705 33.05 32.85 0.97
CA LEU A 705 33.62 34.04 1.62
C LEU A 705 35.14 34.08 1.37
N PRO A 706 35.75 35.26 1.14
CA PRO A 706 37.19 35.41 0.89
C PRO A 706 38.12 34.96 2.03
N SER A 707 37.60 34.40 3.12
CA SER A 707 38.36 33.96 4.31
C SER A 707 38.15 32.49 4.66
N SER A 708 37.42 31.71 3.84
CA SER A 708 37.23 30.27 4.10
C SER A 708 38.53 29.52 3.82
N THR A 709 39.31 29.24 4.87
CA THR A 709 40.53 28.43 4.82
C THR A 709 40.32 27.13 4.04
N LYS A 710 41.36 26.70 3.29
CA LYS A 710 41.52 25.48 2.46
C LYS A 710 41.23 24.13 3.18
N LYS A 711 40.16 23.99 3.96
CA LYS A 711 40.01 22.86 4.88
C LYS A 711 39.21 21.67 4.36
N ASP A 712 38.66 21.71 3.15
CA ASP A 712 38.16 20.47 2.52
C ASP A 712 37.90 20.67 1.01
N ASP A 713 38.74 20.09 0.14
CA ASP A 713 38.56 20.17 -1.33
C ASP A 713 37.21 19.56 -1.76
N ALA A 714 36.71 18.57 -1.01
CA ALA A 714 35.41 17.95 -1.25
C ALA A 714 34.24 18.91 -0.96
N ALA A 715 34.27 19.62 0.18
CA ALA A 715 33.21 20.57 0.54
C ALA A 715 33.17 21.78 -0.40
N PHE A 716 34.34 22.22 -0.88
CA PHE A 716 34.40 23.28 -1.90
C PHE A 716 33.84 22.80 -3.25
N SER A 717 34.22 21.61 -3.72
CA SER A 717 33.67 21.01 -4.95
C SER A 717 32.14 20.90 -4.88
N ASP A 718 31.60 20.49 -3.74
CA ASP A 718 30.16 20.39 -3.52
C ASP A 718 29.46 21.75 -3.51
N LYS A 719 30.12 22.79 -2.98
CA LYS A 719 29.63 24.17 -3.00
C LYS A 719 29.64 24.75 -4.42
N ILE A 720 30.67 24.48 -5.22
CA ILE A 720 30.74 24.89 -6.63
C ILE A 720 29.65 24.20 -7.47
N LYS A 721 29.44 22.90 -7.28
CA LYS A 721 28.33 22.15 -7.89
C LYS A 721 26.98 22.77 -7.56
N LEU A 722 26.76 23.09 -6.27
CA LEU A 722 25.54 23.76 -5.80
C LEU A 722 25.35 25.14 -6.46
N LEU A 723 26.42 25.93 -6.62
CA LEU A 723 26.35 27.23 -7.28
C LEU A 723 26.01 27.09 -8.77
N LYS A 724 26.58 26.12 -9.49
CA LYS A 724 26.19 25.87 -10.90
C LYS A 724 24.70 25.53 -11.03
N ALA A 725 24.20 24.64 -10.16
CA ALA A 725 22.77 24.33 -10.10
C ALA A 725 21.94 25.55 -9.70
N GLY A 726 22.46 26.39 -8.81
CA GLY A 726 21.84 27.64 -8.38
C GLY A 726 21.69 28.66 -9.50
N ILE A 727 22.69 28.83 -10.36
CA ILE A 727 22.62 29.72 -11.53
C ILE A 727 21.53 29.23 -12.47
N GLN A 728 21.53 27.93 -12.81
CA GLN A 728 20.49 27.33 -13.64
C GLN A 728 19.10 27.45 -13.01
N SER A 729 19.00 27.36 -11.68
CA SER A 729 17.74 27.53 -10.96
C SER A 729 17.24 28.96 -11.03
N ILE A 730 18.12 29.94 -10.78
CA ILE A 730 17.82 31.36 -10.93
C ILE A 730 17.33 31.62 -12.36
N ASP A 731 18.09 31.22 -13.38
CA ASP A 731 17.67 31.36 -14.78
C ASP A 731 16.30 30.69 -15.05
N SER A 732 16.07 29.48 -14.52
CA SER A 732 14.79 28.78 -14.67
C SER A 732 13.62 29.51 -14.00
N VAL A 733 13.82 30.06 -12.80
CA VAL A 733 12.79 30.80 -12.06
C VAL A 733 12.50 32.16 -12.68
N PHE A 734 13.51 32.80 -13.26
CA PHE A 734 13.36 34.15 -13.81
C PHE A 734 12.97 34.17 -15.29
N SER A 735 13.38 33.16 -16.06
CA SER A 735 12.78 32.88 -17.38
C SER A 735 11.29 32.49 -17.28
N PHE A 736 10.83 32.09 -16.09
CA PHE A 736 9.44 31.77 -15.83
C PHE A 736 8.48 32.96 -16.05
N ASN A 737 8.93 34.20 -15.84
CA ASN A 737 8.11 35.41 -15.99
C ASN A 737 8.22 36.08 -17.37
N CYS A 738 9.06 35.57 -18.27
CA CYS A 738 9.43 36.27 -19.51
C CYS A 738 9.32 35.37 -20.74
N ILE A 739 8.78 35.91 -21.84
CA ILE A 739 8.72 35.21 -23.13
C ILE A 739 10.11 35.16 -23.78
N PHE A 740 10.88 36.23 -23.63
CA PHE A 740 12.28 36.30 -24.06
C PHE A 740 13.14 36.72 -22.88
N ILE A 741 14.17 35.93 -22.59
CA ILE A 741 15.18 36.30 -21.59
C ILE A 741 15.99 37.45 -22.21
N PRO A 742 16.11 38.61 -21.54
CA PRO A 742 16.87 39.72 -22.07
C PRO A 742 18.34 39.34 -22.28
N GLU A 743 18.92 39.79 -23.39
CA GLU A 743 20.31 39.48 -23.76
C GLU A 743 21.31 39.86 -22.66
N HIS A 744 21.05 40.96 -21.95
CA HIS A 744 21.87 41.40 -20.82
C HIS A 744 21.79 40.46 -19.60
N LEU A 745 20.63 39.83 -19.36
CA LEU A 745 20.46 38.84 -18.29
C LEU A 745 21.14 37.51 -18.65
N VAL A 746 20.99 37.06 -19.91
CA VAL A 746 21.71 35.88 -20.44
C VAL A 746 23.23 36.09 -20.35
N THR A 747 23.71 37.26 -20.76
CA THR A 747 25.13 37.61 -20.71
C THR A 747 25.66 37.65 -19.27
N ALA A 748 24.89 38.21 -18.34
CA ALA A 748 25.28 38.26 -16.93
C ALA A 748 25.29 36.86 -16.27
N SER A 749 24.30 36.01 -16.58
CA SER A 749 24.29 34.62 -16.12
C SER A 749 25.47 33.83 -16.66
N GLN A 750 25.75 33.93 -17.97
CA GLN A 750 26.88 33.24 -18.59
C GLN A 750 28.22 33.66 -17.98
N LYS A 751 28.43 34.97 -17.77
CA LYS A 751 29.64 35.46 -17.08
C LYS A 751 29.79 34.91 -15.66
N LEU A 752 28.68 34.75 -14.94
CA LEU A 752 28.69 34.16 -13.60
C LEU A 752 29.04 32.67 -13.67
N LEU A 753 28.47 31.93 -14.62
CA LEU A 753 28.77 30.52 -14.85
C LEU A 753 30.24 30.29 -15.24
N ASP A 754 30.79 31.15 -16.10
CA ASP A 754 32.20 31.13 -16.50
C ASP A 754 33.11 31.42 -15.29
N SER A 755 32.72 32.37 -14.44
CA SER A 755 33.45 32.68 -13.19
C SER A 755 33.46 31.50 -12.23
N VAL A 756 32.32 30.82 -12.05
CA VAL A 756 32.21 29.61 -11.21
C VAL A 756 33.01 28.44 -11.79
N SER A 757 33.00 28.27 -13.11
CA SER A 757 33.75 27.20 -13.79
C SER A 757 35.26 27.45 -13.77
N THR A 758 35.68 28.72 -13.82
CA THR A 758 37.08 29.13 -13.63
C THR A 758 37.56 28.86 -12.20
N LEU A 759 36.70 29.09 -11.19
CA LEU A 759 36.99 28.75 -9.81
C LEU A 759 37.12 27.24 -9.59
N GLU A 760 36.36 26.42 -10.32
CA GLU A 760 36.47 24.96 -10.27
C GLU A 760 37.81 24.45 -10.81
N SER A 761 38.33 25.07 -11.88
CA SER A 761 39.53 24.63 -12.58
C SER A 761 40.84 25.15 -11.95
N ILE A 762 40.83 26.37 -11.42
CA ILE A 762 42.02 27.03 -10.85
C ILE A 762 42.16 26.77 -9.34
N GLY A 763 41.08 26.35 -8.67
CA GLY A 763 41.03 26.15 -7.23
C GLY A 763 40.74 27.43 -6.44
N VAL A 764 40.54 27.29 -5.12
CA VAL A 764 40.08 28.38 -4.24
C VAL A 764 41.16 29.46 -4.11
N THR A 765 40.92 30.62 -4.73
CA THR A 765 41.72 31.84 -4.53
C THR A 765 40.81 32.98 -4.08
N ASP A 766 41.27 33.81 -3.15
CA ASP A 766 40.49 34.95 -2.63
C ASP A 766 40.13 35.93 -3.76
N GLN A 767 41.05 36.09 -4.73
CA GLN A 767 40.83 36.90 -5.93
C GLN A 767 39.76 36.29 -6.85
N GLY A 768 39.73 34.97 -7.01
CA GLY A 768 38.68 34.27 -7.75
C GLY A 768 37.32 34.36 -7.08
N ILE A 769 37.26 34.20 -5.75
CA ILE A 769 36.02 34.34 -4.96
C ILE A 769 35.48 35.77 -5.07
N ALA A 770 36.34 36.77 -4.90
CA ALA A 770 35.97 38.19 -5.04
C ALA A 770 35.47 38.49 -6.47
N GLY A 771 36.14 37.96 -7.49
CA GLY A 771 35.71 38.07 -8.88
C GLY A 771 34.32 37.50 -9.12
N MET A 772 34.06 36.27 -8.67
CA MET A 772 32.75 35.62 -8.80
C MET A 772 31.66 36.37 -8.01
N ASN A 773 31.92 36.84 -6.79
CA ASN A 773 30.97 37.63 -6.00
C ASN A 773 30.61 38.95 -6.71
N ASN A 774 31.59 39.62 -7.32
CA ASN A 774 31.34 40.83 -8.12
C ASN A 774 30.48 40.51 -9.35
N THR A 775 30.74 39.40 -10.05
CA THR A 775 29.90 38.97 -11.18
C THR A 775 28.47 38.65 -10.73
N PHE A 776 28.29 38.05 -9.55
CA PHE A 776 26.96 37.81 -8.98
C PHE A 776 26.23 39.11 -8.64
N LEU A 777 26.90 40.12 -8.06
CA LEU A 777 26.28 41.43 -7.78
C LEU A 777 25.79 42.12 -9.06
N VAL A 778 26.55 42.01 -10.15
CA VAL A 778 26.11 42.52 -11.47
C VAL A 778 24.86 41.79 -11.92
N TYR A 779 24.83 40.46 -11.79
CA TYR A 779 23.68 39.64 -12.16
C TYR A 779 22.44 39.92 -11.26
N GLU A 780 22.63 40.07 -9.95
CA GLU A 780 21.59 40.43 -8.97
C GLU A 780 20.95 41.79 -9.28
N ASN A 781 21.77 42.80 -9.61
CA ASN A 781 21.29 44.13 -10.01
C ASN A 781 20.45 44.07 -11.29
N VAL A 782 20.88 43.27 -12.28
CA VAL A 782 20.11 43.05 -13.51
C VAL A 782 18.76 42.38 -13.19
N LEU A 783 18.75 41.38 -12.31
CA LEU A 783 17.51 40.72 -11.87
C LEU A 783 16.56 41.69 -11.16
N GLN A 784 17.07 42.55 -10.27
CA GLN A 784 16.27 43.54 -9.53
C GLN A 784 15.62 44.56 -10.48
N GLN A 785 16.41 45.09 -11.43
CA GLN A 785 15.91 46.03 -12.44
C GLN A 785 14.82 45.43 -13.32
N PHE A 786 14.93 44.13 -13.62
CA PHE A 786 14.04 43.50 -14.60
C PHE A 786 12.67 43.11 -14.02
N LEU A 787 12.60 42.80 -12.73
CA LEU A 787 11.44 42.13 -12.15
C LEU A 787 10.74 42.92 -11.05
N ASN A 788 11.29 44.08 -10.70
CA ASN A 788 10.75 44.92 -9.63
C ASN A 788 10.47 44.13 -8.34
N TYR A 789 11.26 43.07 -8.10
CA TYR A 789 11.13 42.29 -6.88
C TYR A 789 11.79 43.14 -5.79
N GLU A 790 10.98 43.72 -4.91
CA GLU A 790 11.50 44.27 -3.67
C GLU A 790 12.04 43.11 -2.83
N GLU A 791 13.03 43.37 -1.95
CA GLU A 791 13.34 42.42 -0.89
C GLU A 791 12.05 42.18 -0.11
N VAL A 792 11.38 41.04 -0.38
CA VAL A 792 10.17 40.64 0.33
C VAL A 792 10.49 40.75 1.81
N ASN A 793 9.66 41.57 2.48
CA ASN A 793 9.82 42.02 3.85
C ASN A 793 10.37 40.87 4.71
N PRO A 794 11.52 41.03 5.40
CA PRO A 794 12.09 40.00 6.27
C PRO A 794 11.14 39.56 7.40
N ASN A 795 10.00 40.24 7.53
CA ASN A 795 8.91 39.97 8.47
C ASN A 795 7.81 39.04 7.93
N GLN A 796 8.02 38.25 6.86
CA GLN A 796 7.12 37.11 6.64
C GLN A 796 7.20 36.22 7.90
N PRO A 797 6.06 35.94 8.58
CA PRO A 797 6.08 35.16 9.79
C PRO A 797 6.74 33.81 9.48
N GLU A 798 7.80 33.46 10.21
CA GLU A 798 8.40 32.14 10.08
C GLU A 798 7.30 31.11 10.29
N MET A 799 7.00 30.31 9.27
CA MET A 799 6.09 29.19 9.43
C MET A 799 6.67 28.27 10.50
N GLU A 800 5.98 28.21 11.63
CA GLU A 800 6.35 27.30 12.70
C GLU A 800 5.76 25.92 12.43
N PHE A 801 6.59 24.90 12.66
CA PHE A 801 6.20 23.49 12.56
C PHE A 801 6.31 22.83 13.95
N PRO A 802 5.47 23.27 14.93
CA PRO A 802 5.58 22.82 16.32
C PRO A 802 5.35 21.31 16.46
N ASN A 803 4.45 20.70 15.69
CA ASN A 803 4.16 19.28 15.77
C ASN A 803 5.30 18.45 15.21
N LEU A 804 5.92 18.84 14.09
CA LEU A 804 7.15 18.19 13.59
C LEU A 804 8.32 18.33 14.58
N LYS A 805 8.51 19.52 15.19
CA LYS A 805 9.51 19.74 16.24
C LYS A 805 9.23 18.86 17.48
N GLN A 806 7.98 18.76 17.90
CA GLN A 806 7.54 17.90 19.00
C GLN A 806 7.72 16.42 18.67
N PHE A 807 7.43 16.00 17.44
CA PHE A 807 7.62 14.65 16.94
C PHE A 807 9.09 14.25 17.00
N LYS A 808 9.99 15.08 16.46
CA LYS A 808 11.45 14.91 16.58
C LYS A 808 11.89 14.81 18.03
N LYS A 809 11.46 15.75 18.89
CA LYS A 809 11.81 15.76 20.32
C LYS A 809 11.35 14.48 21.02
N THR A 810 10.14 14.02 20.72
CA THR A 810 9.57 12.81 21.31
C THR A 810 10.26 11.55 20.80
N LEU A 811 10.64 11.48 19.51
CA LEU A 811 11.43 10.37 18.97
C LEU A 811 12.79 10.23 19.69
N LYS A 812 13.52 11.35 19.85
CA LYS A 812 14.87 11.34 20.41
C LYS A 812 14.89 11.19 21.94
N GLY A 813 13.99 11.88 22.63
CA GLY A 813 13.98 12.07 24.08
C GLY A 813 12.86 11.34 24.81
N TYR A 814 12.34 10.23 24.27
CA TYR A 814 11.30 9.47 24.94
C TYR A 814 11.80 8.89 26.27
N ASN A 815 11.20 9.31 27.38
CA ASN A 815 11.54 8.79 28.69
C ASN A 815 10.82 7.45 28.92
N ILE A 816 11.58 6.35 28.85
CA ILE A 816 11.07 4.98 28.94
C ILE A 816 10.57 4.68 30.37
N PHE A 817 11.25 5.23 31.38
CA PHE A 817 10.94 5.03 32.79
C PHE A 817 10.43 6.33 33.40
N SER A 818 9.36 6.25 34.16
CA SER A 818 8.91 7.36 35.00
C SER A 818 9.97 7.72 36.04
N ASN A 819 9.90 8.93 36.59
CA ASN A 819 10.85 9.38 37.61
C ASN A 819 10.90 8.43 38.82
N ASP A 820 9.74 7.89 39.23
CA ASP A 820 9.67 6.91 40.32
C ASP A 820 10.31 5.57 39.94
N GLU A 821 10.12 5.10 38.70
CA GLU A 821 10.82 3.92 38.20
C GLU A 821 12.34 4.16 38.17
N ASN A 822 12.80 5.33 37.73
CA ASN A 822 14.22 5.70 37.72
C ASN A 822 14.84 5.67 39.11
N ARG A 823 14.18 6.21 40.13
CA ARG A 823 14.65 6.12 41.53
C ARG A 823 14.81 4.69 41.98
N LYS A 824 13.84 3.82 41.66
CA LYS A 824 13.85 2.41 42.03
C LYS A 824 14.94 1.63 41.29
N ILE A 825 15.09 1.87 39.99
CA ILE A 825 16.16 1.29 39.16
C ILE A 825 17.50 1.68 39.77
N ARG A 826 17.71 2.97 40.00
CA ARG A 826 18.95 3.51 40.56
C ARG A 826 19.29 2.86 41.88
N SER A 827 18.36 2.85 42.84
CA SER A 827 18.59 2.24 44.16
C SER A 827 18.99 0.76 44.07
N ASN A 828 18.34 -0.02 43.19
CA ASN A 828 18.64 -1.45 43.05
C ASN A 828 19.97 -1.69 42.32
N ILE A 829 20.23 -0.99 41.21
CA ILE A 829 21.42 -1.20 40.39
C ILE A 829 22.68 -0.67 41.08
N SER A 830 22.61 0.47 41.77
CA SER A 830 23.76 1.02 42.50
C SER A 830 24.28 0.06 43.58
N LEU A 831 23.37 -0.60 44.31
CA LEU A 831 23.74 -1.63 45.29
C LEU A 831 24.49 -2.81 44.65
N LEU A 832 24.14 -3.15 43.42
CA LEU A 832 24.69 -4.30 42.71
C LEU A 832 26.02 -3.99 42.02
N LEU A 833 26.21 -2.76 41.54
CA LEU A 833 27.44 -2.34 40.89
C LEU A 833 28.56 -1.98 41.88
N LYS A 834 28.21 -1.70 43.14
CA LYS A 834 29.15 -1.23 44.17
C LYS A 834 30.44 -2.08 44.30
N PRO A 835 30.40 -3.43 44.35
CA PRO A 835 31.62 -4.23 44.42
C PRO A 835 32.53 -4.02 43.20
N SER A 836 31.94 -3.87 42.02
CA SER A 836 32.68 -3.64 40.78
C SER A 836 33.32 -2.26 40.71
N PHE A 837 32.66 -1.24 41.26
CA PHE A 837 33.24 0.10 41.38
C PHE A 837 34.46 0.09 42.30
N GLU A 838 34.36 -0.58 43.45
CA GLU A 838 35.44 -0.70 44.41
C GLU A 838 36.63 -1.47 43.83
N ALA A 839 36.38 -2.56 43.10
CA ALA A 839 37.41 -3.32 42.40
C ALA A 839 38.10 -2.50 41.29
N THR A 840 37.33 -1.77 40.48
CA THR A 840 37.84 -0.90 39.41
C THR A 840 38.71 0.23 39.97
N LEU A 841 38.27 0.87 41.07
CA LEU A 841 39.06 1.89 41.77
C LEU A 841 40.39 1.34 42.29
N LYS A 842 40.37 0.16 42.93
CA LYS A 842 41.60 -0.50 43.40
C LYS A 842 42.57 -0.78 42.26
N LEU A 843 42.09 -1.25 41.12
CA LEU A 843 42.92 -1.48 39.92
C LEU A 843 43.48 -0.16 39.36
N GLU A 844 42.65 0.88 39.22
CA GLU A 844 43.09 2.19 38.75
C GLU A 844 44.17 2.81 39.65
N GLU A 845 44.00 2.74 40.97
CA GLU A 845 44.95 3.28 41.94
C GLU A 845 46.29 2.54 41.89
N ALA A 846 46.25 1.20 41.87
CA ALA A 846 47.46 0.38 41.74
C ALA A 846 48.19 0.64 40.42
N LEU A 847 47.48 0.79 39.31
CA LEU A 847 48.06 1.12 38.00
C LEU A 847 48.68 2.53 37.98
N LYS A 848 48.02 3.52 38.61
CA LYS A 848 48.55 4.90 38.74
C LYS A 848 49.81 4.94 39.62
N ARG A 849 49.85 4.14 40.68
CA ARG A 849 51.01 4.02 41.61
C ARG A 849 52.09 3.05 41.13
N ARG A 850 51.82 2.28 40.06
CA ARG A 850 52.67 1.18 39.55
C ARG A 850 52.95 0.10 40.60
N GLU A 851 51.96 -0.19 41.43
CA GLU A 851 52.02 -1.21 42.48
C GLU A 851 51.56 -2.56 41.94
N SER A 852 52.22 -3.65 42.32
CA SER A 852 51.74 -5.00 42.01
C SER A 852 50.64 -5.42 42.99
N LEU A 853 49.55 -5.98 42.47
CA LEU A 853 48.45 -6.53 43.27
C LEU A 853 48.60 -8.06 43.38
N PRO A 854 48.84 -8.62 44.58
CA PRO A 854 48.92 -10.06 44.78
C PRO A 854 47.62 -10.80 44.40
N ASP A 855 46.48 -10.16 44.69
CA ASP A 855 45.14 -10.74 44.51
C ASP A 855 44.45 -10.25 43.23
N ILE A 856 45.24 -9.93 42.19
CA ILE A 856 44.72 -9.33 40.95
C ILE A 856 43.62 -10.16 40.29
N ASP A 857 43.72 -11.50 40.35
CA ASP A 857 42.70 -12.39 39.80
C ASP A 857 41.36 -12.25 40.51
N GLN A 858 41.38 -12.21 41.85
CA GLN A 858 40.18 -12.04 42.67
C GLN A 858 39.54 -10.66 42.44
N ILE A 859 40.36 -9.60 42.35
CA ILE A 859 39.88 -8.24 42.08
C ILE A 859 39.30 -8.14 40.67
N LEU A 860 39.94 -8.75 39.67
CA LEU A 860 39.41 -8.81 38.31
C LEU A 860 38.10 -9.59 38.24
N ASP A 861 37.90 -10.62 39.07
CA ASP A 861 36.66 -11.37 39.13
C ASP A 861 35.47 -10.56 39.69
N GLU A 862 35.75 -9.58 40.55
CA GLU A 862 34.78 -8.60 41.05
C GLU A 862 34.43 -7.51 40.00
N THR A 863 35.22 -7.37 38.93
CA THR A 863 34.90 -6.47 37.80
C THR A 863 33.94 -7.09 36.80
N PHE A 864 33.11 -6.29 36.13
CA PHE A 864 32.24 -6.79 35.03
C PHE A 864 32.95 -6.99 33.69
N LEU A 865 34.28 -6.87 33.65
CA LEU A 865 35.07 -7.06 32.43
C LEU A 865 34.95 -8.48 31.88
N SER A 866 34.97 -8.61 30.56
CA SER A 866 34.99 -9.93 29.90
C SER A 866 36.27 -10.71 30.19
N VAL A 867 36.22 -12.04 30.10
CA VAL A 867 37.38 -12.94 30.34
C VAL A 867 38.60 -12.53 29.51
N LYS A 868 38.38 -12.14 28.25
CA LYS A 868 39.44 -11.64 27.37
C LYS A 868 40.07 -10.36 27.92
N LYS A 869 39.27 -9.40 28.37
CA LYS A 869 39.75 -8.13 28.94
C LYS A 869 40.45 -8.33 30.28
N ARG A 870 39.94 -9.21 31.14
CA ARG A 870 40.63 -9.63 32.37
C ARG A 870 42.02 -10.21 32.05
N GLY A 871 42.11 -11.08 31.04
CA GLY A 871 43.37 -11.63 30.57
C GLY A 871 44.33 -10.58 29.99
N GLU A 872 43.82 -9.60 29.22
CA GLU A 872 44.59 -8.47 28.69
C GLU A 872 45.15 -7.59 29.82
N ILE A 873 44.34 -7.27 30.83
CA ILE A 873 44.78 -6.48 31.98
C ILE A 873 45.81 -7.27 32.79
N LYS A 874 45.56 -8.54 33.11
CA LYS A 874 46.48 -9.39 33.85
C LYS A 874 47.86 -9.47 33.19
N LYS A 875 47.88 -9.67 31.86
CA LYS A 875 49.14 -9.80 31.09
C LYS A 875 49.94 -8.49 31.05
N ASN A 876 49.24 -7.35 31.04
CA ASN A 876 49.84 -6.04 30.83
C ASN A 876 49.94 -5.18 32.09
N PHE A 877 49.48 -5.69 33.25
CA PHE A 877 49.30 -4.89 34.46
C PHE A 877 50.57 -4.16 34.90
N VAL A 878 51.71 -4.86 34.88
CA VAL A 878 53.02 -4.31 35.26
C VAL A 878 53.76 -3.72 34.04
N SER A 879 53.63 -4.37 32.87
CA SER A 879 54.42 -4.06 31.67
C SER A 879 53.88 -2.90 30.85
N ASN A 880 52.57 -2.62 30.89
CA ASN A 880 51.95 -1.51 30.18
C ASN A 880 50.72 -0.94 30.96
N PRO A 881 50.95 -0.21 32.07
CA PRO A 881 49.88 0.31 32.91
C PRO A 881 48.94 1.28 32.18
N LYS A 882 49.45 2.04 31.22
CA LYS A 882 48.69 3.03 30.46
C LYS A 882 47.61 2.36 29.59
N TYR A 883 47.95 1.25 28.95
CA TYR A 883 46.98 0.44 28.21
C TYR A 883 45.91 -0.15 29.12
N CYS A 884 46.28 -0.68 30.30
CA CYS A 884 45.31 -1.20 31.26
C CYS A 884 44.35 -0.13 31.78
N LEU A 885 44.83 1.09 32.03
CA LEU A 885 43.99 2.23 32.39
C LEU A 885 43.02 2.59 31.27
N GLU A 886 43.47 2.59 30.01
CA GLU A 886 42.61 2.84 28.85
C GLU A 886 41.54 1.74 28.69
N VAL A 887 41.86 0.48 28.99
CA VAL A 887 40.87 -0.61 29.01
C VAL A 887 39.86 -0.40 30.15
N LEU A 888 40.31 -0.04 31.36
CA LEU A 888 39.39 0.20 32.49
C LEU A 888 38.47 1.41 32.25
N GLU A 889 39.00 2.48 31.67
CA GLU A 889 38.25 3.71 31.38
C GLU A 889 37.18 3.51 30.30
N ASN A 890 37.44 2.65 29.32
CA ASN A 890 36.51 2.39 28.22
C ASN A 890 35.48 1.29 28.53
N PHE A 891 35.77 0.36 29.44
CA PHE A 891 34.97 -0.86 29.64
C PHE A 891 34.50 -1.09 31.08
N SER A 892 34.87 -0.23 32.03
CA SER A 892 34.43 -0.32 33.42
C SER A 892 33.96 1.02 33.98
N TYR A 893 33.22 0.96 35.08
CA TYR A 893 32.81 2.13 35.85
C TYR A 893 33.46 2.08 37.23
N ASN A 894 33.86 3.26 37.72
CA ASN A 894 34.54 3.40 39.01
C ASN A 894 33.68 4.13 40.07
N SER A 895 32.46 4.53 39.71
CA SER A 895 31.52 5.21 40.60
C SER A 895 30.09 5.16 40.06
N GLU A 896 29.12 5.34 40.97
CA GLU A 896 27.70 5.42 40.62
C GLU A 896 27.41 6.60 39.68
N GLU A 897 28.02 7.76 39.94
CA GLU A 897 27.80 8.95 39.12
C GLU A 897 28.27 8.76 37.67
N LYS A 898 29.40 8.06 37.45
CA LYS A 898 29.83 7.70 36.09
C LYS A 898 28.90 6.68 35.43
N ALA A 899 28.46 5.67 36.19
CA ALA A 899 27.66 4.56 35.67
C ALA A 899 26.21 4.93 35.38
N LEU A 900 25.57 5.70 36.26
CA LEU A 900 24.13 6.01 36.24
C LEU A 900 23.81 7.50 36.16
N GLY A 901 24.81 8.39 36.16
CA GLY A 901 24.61 9.85 36.00
C GLY A 901 23.84 10.46 37.17
N ARG A 902 23.11 11.55 36.93
CA ARG A 902 22.10 12.08 37.87
C ARG A 902 20.79 11.29 37.77
N GLU A 903 19.83 11.56 38.65
CA GLU A 903 18.54 10.85 38.65
C GLU A 903 17.84 10.96 37.28
N ASP A 904 17.85 12.15 36.68
CA ASP A 904 17.25 12.42 35.37
C ASP A 904 18.00 11.74 34.21
N ASP A 905 19.29 11.42 34.39
CA ASP A 905 20.14 10.77 33.39
C ASP A 905 20.09 9.24 33.47
N THR A 906 19.42 8.69 34.49
CA THR A 906 19.49 7.26 34.83
C THR A 906 19.01 6.38 33.67
N THR A 907 17.93 6.77 32.98
CA THR A 907 17.45 6.06 31.77
C THR A 907 18.51 6.01 30.68
N GLU A 908 19.09 7.15 30.32
CA GLU A 908 20.07 7.27 29.23
C GLU A 908 21.32 6.43 29.53
N LYS A 909 21.81 6.54 30.77
CA LYS A 909 22.98 5.78 31.24
C LYS A 909 22.72 4.29 31.26
N LEU A 910 21.54 3.85 31.72
CA LEU A 910 21.14 2.45 31.67
C LEU A 910 21.08 1.92 30.22
N LEU A 911 20.52 2.70 29.29
CA LEU A 911 20.51 2.35 27.87
C LEU A 911 21.93 2.19 27.30
N SER A 912 22.86 3.06 27.70
CA SER A 912 24.27 2.92 27.31
C SER A 912 24.90 1.62 27.86
N MET A 913 24.57 1.23 29.09
CA MET A 913 25.02 -0.04 29.67
C MET A 913 24.49 -1.25 28.92
N PHE A 914 23.27 -1.21 28.38
CA PHE A 914 22.74 -2.30 27.55
C PHE A 914 23.47 -2.49 26.21
N THR A 915 24.26 -1.50 25.77
CA THR A 915 25.09 -1.61 24.57
C THR A 915 26.45 -2.26 24.84
N MET A 916 26.90 -2.29 26.10
CA MET A 916 28.13 -2.96 26.52
C MET A 916 27.84 -4.43 26.85
N GLU A 917 28.52 -5.37 26.18
CA GLU A 917 28.30 -6.81 26.40
C GLU A 917 28.54 -7.20 27.87
N GLU A 918 29.54 -6.56 28.50
CA GLU A 918 29.93 -6.73 29.91
C GLU A 918 28.76 -6.51 30.87
N TYR A 919 28.00 -5.43 30.67
CA TYR A 919 26.94 -5.00 31.57
C TYR A 919 25.56 -5.55 31.18
N LYS A 920 25.29 -5.70 29.87
CA LYS A 920 24.01 -6.19 29.35
C LYS A 920 23.60 -7.50 30.01
N PHE A 921 24.52 -8.44 30.14
CA PHE A 921 24.25 -9.75 30.70
C PHE A 921 24.08 -9.76 32.22
N PHE A 922 24.86 -8.93 32.92
CA PHE A 922 24.70 -8.75 34.36
C PHE A 922 23.30 -8.20 34.69
N LEU A 923 22.88 -7.17 33.95
CA LEU A 923 21.57 -6.55 34.10
C LEU A 923 20.42 -7.53 33.77
N LEU A 924 20.61 -8.45 32.82
CA LEU A 924 19.63 -9.49 32.49
C LEU A 924 19.36 -10.49 33.64
N ASN A 925 20.38 -10.79 34.44
CA ASN A 925 20.31 -11.77 35.53
C ASN A 925 20.03 -11.12 36.90
N THR A 926 19.89 -9.80 36.92
CA THR A 926 19.62 -9.05 38.15
C THR A 926 18.14 -9.19 38.54
N PRO A 927 17.82 -9.82 39.69
CA PRO A 927 16.45 -9.84 40.18
C PRO A 927 16.09 -8.45 40.72
N LEU A 928 15.15 -7.77 40.06
CA LEU A 928 14.57 -6.55 40.61
C LEU A 928 13.47 -6.92 41.61
N ARG A 929 13.35 -6.13 42.69
CA ARG A 929 12.32 -6.36 43.72
C ARG A 929 10.89 -6.24 43.16
N GLU A 930 10.70 -5.47 42.09
CA GLU A 930 9.41 -5.27 41.44
C GLU A 930 9.30 -6.02 40.11
N LYS A 931 8.44 -7.04 40.06
CA LYS A 931 8.24 -7.91 38.89
C LYS A 931 7.81 -7.15 37.62
N LEU A 932 7.03 -6.08 37.77
CA LEU A 932 6.60 -5.24 36.65
C LEU A 932 7.79 -4.50 36.02
N LEU A 933 8.68 -3.95 36.85
CA LEU A 933 9.89 -3.26 36.42
C LEU A 933 10.89 -4.23 35.77
N GLU A 934 11.04 -5.43 36.34
CA GLU A 934 11.83 -6.52 35.74
C GLU A 934 11.30 -6.89 34.35
N THR A 935 9.99 -7.08 34.21
CA THR A 935 9.35 -7.39 32.93
C THR A 935 9.57 -6.27 31.92
N LYS A 936 9.48 -5.01 32.36
CA LYS A 936 9.70 -3.83 31.51
C LYS A 936 11.17 -3.74 31.04
N MET A 937 12.14 -4.01 31.91
CA MET A 937 13.56 -4.08 31.52
C MET A 937 13.85 -5.25 30.57
N LEU A 938 13.28 -6.43 30.79
CA LEU A 938 13.44 -7.57 29.89
C LEU A 938 12.87 -7.28 28.50
N LYS A 939 11.66 -6.71 28.42
CA LYS A 939 11.07 -6.24 27.16
C LYS A 939 11.91 -5.17 26.48
N LEU A 940 12.53 -4.28 27.24
CA LEU A 940 13.43 -3.26 26.69
C LEU A 940 14.67 -3.88 26.05
N ILE A 941 15.27 -4.88 26.70
CA ILE A 941 16.46 -5.59 26.17
C ILE A 941 16.09 -6.42 24.93
N ASN A 942 14.88 -6.98 24.89
CA ASN A 942 14.34 -7.73 23.74
C ASN A 942 13.56 -6.87 22.74
N GLN A 943 13.54 -5.55 22.90
CA GLN A 943 12.60 -4.68 22.17
C GLN A 943 12.74 -4.76 20.66
N THR A 944 13.94 -5.06 20.14
CA THR A 944 14.20 -5.12 18.70
C THR A 944 13.44 -6.31 18.11
N PHE A 945 13.37 -7.40 18.86
CA PHE A 945 12.58 -8.58 18.53
C PHE A 945 11.08 -8.32 18.69
N ASP A 946 10.67 -7.66 19.79
CA ASP A 946 9.27 -7.30 20.02
C ASP A 946 8.74 -6.28 19.00
N PHE A 947 9.57 -5.32 18.59
CA PHE A 947 9.30 -4.36 17.54
C PHE A 947 9.08 -5.07 16.21
N LEU A 948 9.98 -6.00 15.84
CA LEU A 948 9.83 -6.81 14.65
C LEU A 948 8.51 -7.63 14.67
N LEU A 949 8.18 -8.27 15.79
CA LEU A 949 6.90 -8.97 15.97
C LEU A 949 5.69 -8.04 15.80
N ASN A 950 5.75 -6.84 16.39
CA ASN A 950 4.72 -5.81 16.22
C ASN A 950 4.53 -5.46 14.74
N ARG A 951 5.62 -5.22 14.00
CA ARG A 951 5.56 -4.91 12.57
C ARG A 951 4.98 -6.04 11.73
N ILE A 952 5.38 -7.28 11.99
CA ILE A 952 4.82 -8.47 11.33
C ILE A 952 3.32 -8.58 11.61
N GLN A 953 2.89 -8.35 12.84
CA GLN A 953 1.48 -8.36 13.22
C GLN A 953 0.70 -7.25 12.49
N GLN A 954 1.29 -6.07 12.28
CA GLN A 954 0.65 -5.01 11.49
C GLN A 954 0.56 -5.35 10.00
N ILE A 955 1.60 -5.94 9.41
CA ILE A 955 1.55 -6.45 8.01
C ILE A 955 0.41 -7.48 7.88
N LYS A 956 0.32 -8.40 8.85
CA LYS A 956 -0.77 -9.39 8.92
C LYS A 956 -2.13 -8.72 9.09
N ASN A 957 -2.22 -7.64 9.87
CA ASN A 957 -3.47 -6.92 10.05
C ASN A 957 -3.97 -6.32 8.74
N ILE A 958 -3.12 -5.56 8.05
CA ILE A 958 -3.43 -4.88 6.79
C ILE A 958 -3.81 -5.89 5.70
N PHE A 959 -3.02 -6.95 5.51
CA PHE A 959 -3.27 -7.88 4.40
C PHE A 959 -4.28 -8.99 4.69
N ILE A 960 -4.31 -9.51 5.92
CA ILE A 960 -5.08 -10.71 6.26
C ILE A 960 -6.30 -10.37 7.11
N ASN A 961 -6.19 -9.48 8.10
CA ASN A 961 -7.30 -9.23 9.02
C ASN A 961 -8.31 -8.21 8.49
N GLU A 962 -7.90 -7.22 7.70
CA GLU A 962 -8.88 -6.34 7.04
C GLU A 962 -9.75 -7.11 6.03
N GLU A 963 -9.18 -8.15 5.42
CA GLU A 963 -9.80 -8.92 4.34
C GLU A 963 -10.28 -10.31 4.79
N ASP A 964 -11.58 -10.37 5.09
CA ASP A 964 -12.29 -11.56 5.56
C ASP A 964 -12.05 -12.83 4.72
N GLU A 965 -12.01 -12.70 3.38
CA GLU A 965 -11.77 -13.85 2.50
C GLU A 965 -10.33 -14.37 2.60
N THR A 966 -9.33 -13.47 2.58
CA THR A 966 -7.92 -13.84 2.77
C THR A 966 -7.71 -14.55 4.10
N ARG A 967 -8.30 -14.04 5.20
CA ARG A 967 -8.29 -14.71 6.50
C ARG A 967 -8.87 -16.13 6.43
N SER A 968 -9.96 -16.31 5.70
CA SER A 968 -10.65 -17.60 5.59
C SER A 968 -9.89 -18.62 4.77
N LEU A 969 -9.22 -18.16 3.71
CA LEU A 969 -8.38 -18.97 2.84
C LEU A 969 -7.15 -19.48 3.60
N LEU A 970 -6.51 -18.62 4.42
CA LEU A 970 -5.41 -19.01 5.30
C LEU A 970 -5.80 -20.08 6.34
N ASN A 971 -7.04 -20.02 6.83
CA ASN A 971 -7.57 -20.96 7.83
C ASN A 971 -8.19 -22.23 7.22
N CYS A 972 -8.10 -22.45 5.90
CA CYS A 972 -8.66 -23.64 5.26
C CYS A 972 -7.77 -24.88 5.45
N ASP A 973 -8.26 -25.88 6.17
CA ASP A 973 -7.65 -27.21 6.22
C ASP A 973 -7.81 -27.95 4.88
N GLY A 974 -6.70 -28.49 4.36
CA GLY A 974 -6.67 -29.18 3.07
C GLY A 974 -5.36 -29.95 2.82
N THR A 975 -5.32 -30.71 1.71
CA THR A 975 -4.12 -31.40 1.22
C THR A 975 -3.01 -30.39 0.86
N GLU A 976 -1.75 -30.81 0.84
CA GLU A 976 -0.61 -29.91 0.55
C GLU A 976 -0.71 -29.21 -0.82
N GLU A 977 -1.20 -29.88 -1.86
CA GLU A 977 -1.47 -29.25 -3.16
C GLU A 977 -2.52 -28.13 -3.08
N LYS A 978 -3.55 -28.34 -2.26
CA LYS A 978 -4.60 -27.34 -2.03
C LYS A 978 -4.04 -26.15 -1.25
N LYS A 979 -3.21 -26.40 -0.23
CA LYS A 979 -2.51 -25.34 0.52
C LYS A 979 -1.60 -24.51 -0.39
N ASN A 980 -0.83 -25.14 -1.27
CA ASN A 980 0.04 -24.43 -2.21
C ASN A 980 -0.74 -23.57 -3.22
N SER A 981 -1.88 -24.08 -3.71
CA SER A 981 -2.76 -23.33 -4.62
C SER A 981 -3.38 -22.11 -3.92
N VAL A 982 -3.89 -22.32 -2.69
CA VAL A 982 -4.44 -21.26 -1.85
C VAL A 982 -3.38 -20.19 -1.52
N LYS A 983 -2.13 -20.59 -1.22
CA LYS A 983 -1.02 -19.64 -0.99
C LYS A 983 -0.71 -18.79 -2.22
N LYS A 984 -0.74 -19.36 -3.43
CA LYS A 984 -0.57 -18.59 -4.68
C LYS A 984 -1.69 -17.58 -4.87
N TYR A 985 -2.94 -17.97 -4.58
CA TYR A 985 -4.08 -17.06 -4.67
C TYR A 985 -4.00 -15.91 -3.66
N ILE A 986 -3.61 -16.20 -2.41
CA ILE A 986 -3.40 -15.16 -1.38
C ILE A 986 -2.30 -14.17 -1.81
N LYS A 987 -1.17 -14.67 -2.33
CA LYS A 987 -0.09 -13.83 -2.88
C LYS A 987 -0.60 -12.84 -3.92
N PHE A 988 -1.46 -13.32 -4.81
CA PHE A 988 -2.04 -12.48 -5.85
C PHE A 988 -2.99 -11.41 -5.29
N LEU A 989 -3.87 -11.77 -4.35
CA LEU A 989 -4.77 -10.81 -3.68
C LEU A 989 -3.99 -9.69 -2.97
N MET A 990 -2.92 -10.05 -2.26
CA MET A 990 -2.04 -9.09 -1.61
C MET A 990 -1.32 -8.18 -2.62
N LEU A 991 -0.81 -8.75 -3.71
CA LEU A 991 -0.16 -7.99 -4.78
C LEU A 991 -1.12 -6.97 -5.41
N GLN A 992 -2.37 -7.36 -5.67
CA GLN A 992 -3.38 -6.45 -6.24
C GLN A 992 -3.67 -5.25 -5.33
N ARG A 993 -3.76 -5.46 -4.01
CA ARG A 993 -3.94 -4.34 -3.07
C ARG A 993 -2.69 -3.46 -3.02
N TYR A 994 -1.50 -4.06 -2.91
CA TYR A 994 -0.24 -3.32 -2.87
C TYR A 994 -0.03 -2.42 -4.11
N MET A 995 -0.42 -2.88 -5.30
CA MET A 995 -0.25 -2.09 -6.53
C MET A 995 -1.28 -0.98 -6.70
N LYS A 996 -2.48 -1.13 -6.16
CA LYS A 996 -3.63 -0.23 -6.43
C LYS A 996 -3.99 0.72 -5.29
N GLU A 997 -3.71 0.32 -4.06
CA GLU A 997 -4.07 1.03 -2.84
C GLU A 997 -2.80 1.70 -2.28
N MET A 998 -2.64 3.00 -2.54
CA MET A 998 -1.42 3.75 -2.19
C MET A 998 -1.17 3.83 -0.67
N ASP A 999 -2.23 3.84 0.13
CA ASP A 999 -2.19 3.82 1.60
C ASP A 999 -1.67 2.48 2.11
N VAL A 1000 -2.19 1.39 1.55
CA VAL A 1000 -1.74 0.03 1.84
C VAL A 1000 -0.28 -0.09 1.46
N ARG A 1001 0.11 0.36 0.27
CA ARG A 1001 1.50 0.35 -0.16
C ARG A 1001 2.42 1.15 0.76
N ALA A 1002 2.13 2.42 1.01
CA ALA A 1002 2.97 3.30 1.83
C ALA A 1002 3.15 2.72 3.24
N SER A 1003 2.07 2.20 3.82
CA SER A 1003 2.09 1.54 5.13
C SER A 1003 2.97 0.30 5.13
N LEU A 1004 2.83 -0.55 4.12
CA LEU A 1004 3.58 -1.80 4.01
C LEU A 1004 5.05 -1.58 3.67
N ASP A 1005 5.37 -0.59 2.86
CA ASP A 1005 6.74 -0.15 2.61
C ASP A 1005 7.39 0.27 3.94
N MET A 1006 6.71 1.09 4.74
CA MET A 1006 7.19 1.48 6.07
C MET A 1006 7.45 0.26 6.98
N LEU A 1007 6.47 -0.64 7.08
CA LEU A 1007 6.57 -1.84 7.92
C LEU A 1007 7.65 -2.82 7.45
N LEU A 1008 7.79 -3.00 6.14
CA LEU A 1008 8.79 -3.90 5.58
C LEU A 1008 10.18 -3.30 5.74
N PHE A 1009 10.39 -2.01 5.47
CA PHE A 1009 11.69 -1.37 5.70
C PHE A 1009 12.10 -1.44 7.17
N ASP A 1010 11.18 -1.27 8.12
CA ASP A 1010 11.45 -1.51 9.54
C ASP A 1010 11.94 -2.94 9.80
N CYS A 1011 11.25 -3.93 9.22
CA CYS A 1011 11.63 -5.33 9.35
C CYS A 1011 13.03 -5.57 8.75
N LEU A 1012 13.26 -5.11 7.53
CA LEU A 1012 14.51 -5.28 6.81
C LEU A 1012 15.68 -4.58 7.51
N HIS A 1013 15.48 -3.38 8.06
CA HIS A 1013 16.51 -2.65 8.83
C HIS A 1013 16.89 -3.43 10.10
N THR A 1014 15.92 -4.10 10.71
CA THR A 1014 16.12 -4.93 11.90
C THR A 1014 16.90 -6.21 11.57
N PHE A 1015 16.70 -6.79 10.38
CA PHE A 1015 17.38 -8.02 9.97
C PHE A 1015 18.87 -7.85 9.64
N ASN A 1016 19.30 -6.68 9.17
CA ASN A 1016 20.70 -6.37 8.80
C ASN A 1016 21.39 -7.49 7.99
N ARG A 1017 20.74 -8.00 6.93
CA ARG A 1017 21.23 -9.15 6.15
C ARG A 1017 21.63 -8.77 4.72
N LYS A 1018 22.76 -9.33 4.29
CA LYS A 1018 23.26 -9.21 2.92
C LYS A 1018 22.34 -9.82 1.85
N ASP A 1019 21.52 -10.81 2.20
CA ASP A 1019 20.57 -11.44 1.24
C ASP A 1019 19.37 -10.54 0.91
N LEU A 1020 19.27 -9.38 1.55
CA LEU A 1020 18.28 -8.34 1.30
C LEU A 1020 18.89 -7.14 0.56
N ASP A 1021 20.20 -7.13 0.31
CA ASP A 1021 20.89 -6.05 -0.39
C ASP A 1021 20.34 -5.87 -1.81
N ASP A 1022 19.99 -6.94 -2.53
CA ASP A 1022 19.30 -6.85 -3.85
C ASP A 1022 17.94 -6.16 -3.75
N ILE A 1023 17.19 -6.37 -2.65
CA ILE A 1023 15.91 -5.70 -2.44
C ILE A 1023 16.13 -4.24 -2.06
N TYR A 1024 17.11 -3.95 -1.21
CA TYR A 1024 17.51 -2.57 -0.87
C TYR A 1024 18.03 -1.82 -2.09
N GLU A 1025 18.86 -2.45 -2.91
CA GLU A 1025 19.41 -1.90 -4.13
C GLU A 1025 18.28 -1.66 -5.14
N LYS A 1026 17.33 -2.59 -5.32
CA LYS A 1026 16.15 -2.38 -6.18
C LYS A 1026 15.20 -1.30 -5.66
N THR A 1027 15.02 -1.19 -4.34
CA THR A 1027 14.17 -0.18 -3.69
C THR A 1027 14.86 1.19 -3.58
N SER A 1028 16.19 1.26 -3.56
CA SER A 1028 16.97 2.51 -3.52
C SER A 1028 17.36 3.01 -4.91
N ASN A 1029 17.63 2.11 -5.86
CA ASN A 1029 17.69 2.37 -7.30
C ASN A 1029 16.28 2.53 -7.91
N MET A 1030 15.23 2.70 -7.09
CA MET A 1030 13.85 2.99 -7.51
C MET A 1030 13.70 4.23 -8.38
N PHE A 1031 14.76 5.01 -8.62
CA PHE A 1031 14.81 5.97 -9.72
C PHE A 1031 14.65 5.34 -11.10
N ALA A 1032 14.81 4.01 -11.25
CA ALA A 1032 14.78 3.33 -12.55
C ALA A 1032 13.66 2.28 -12.74
N GLY A 1033 13.08 1.70 -11.67
CA GLY A 1033 12.19 0.52 -11.81
C GLY A 1033 10.78 0.72 -11.25
N ALA A 1034 10.60 0.66 -9.92
CA ALA A 1034 9.26 0.67 -9.35
C ALA A 1034 8.57 2.04 -9.36
N ASN A 1035 9.29 3.17 -9.25
CA ASN A 1035 8.66 4.49 -9.47
C ASN A 1035 8.37 4.73 -10.94
N PHE A 1036 9.17 4.20 -11.88
CA PHE A 1036 8.78 4.24 -13.29
C PHE A 1036 7.47 3.48 -13.51
N ARG A 1037 7.31 2.32 -12.89
CA ARG A 1037 6.04 1.62 -12.87
C ARG A 1037 4.93 2.43 -12.18
N ASP A 1038 5.16 3.18 -11.12
CA ASP A 1038 4.09 4.00 -10.51
C ASP A 1038 3.74 5.26 -11.31
N ILE A 1039 4.75 5.86 -11.94
CA ILE A 1039 4.63 7.06 -12.78
C ILE A 1039 4.04 6.70 -14.16
N LEU A 1040 4.28 5.47 -14.66
CA LEU A 1040 3.87 5.02 -16.00
C LEU A 1040 2.69 4.02 -15.98
N SER A 1041 2.59 3.15 -14.97
CA SER A 1041 1.58 2.08 -14.85
C SER A 1041 0.40 2.47 -13.96
N HIS A 1042 -0.30 3.54 -14.34
CA HIS A 1042 -1.64 3.74 -13.79
C HIS A 1042 -2.59 2.61 -14.23
N GLY A 1043 -2.65 1.54 -13.43
CA GLY A 1043 -3.81 0.67 -13.28
C GLY A 1043 -4.07 -0.38 -14.36
N ASN A 1044 -3.13 -0.66 -15.28
CA ASN A 1044 -3.32 -1.76 -16.24
C ASN A 1044 -2.90 -3.12 -15.65
N ILE A 1045 -3.89 -3.80 -15.08
CA ILE A 1045 -3.72 -5.06 -14.35
C ILE A 1045 -3.31 -6.24 -15.25
N VAL A 1046 -3.55 -6.16 -16.58
CA VAL A 1046 -3.06 -7.19 -17.52
C VAL A 1046 -1.54 -7.19 -17.50
N ILE A 1047 -0.94 -6.00 -17.42
CA ILE A 1047 0.51 -5.79 -17.35
C ILE A 1047 1.07 -6.25 -16.01
N GLU A 1048 0.39 -5.96 -14.90
CA GLU A 1048 0.84 -6.41 -13.57
C GLU A 1048 0.97 -7.92 -13.48
N THR A 1049 0.13 -8.57 -14.27
CA THR A 1049 -0.08 -9.98 -14.21
C THR A 1049 0.79 -10.74 -15.23
N VAL A 1050 0.99 -10.15 -16.41
CA VAL A 1050 1.94 -10.59 -17.43
C VAL A 1050 3.39 -10.30 -17.03
N GLY A 1051 3.66 -9.22 -16.28
CA GLY A 1051 5.00 -8.83 -15.85
C GLY A 1051 5.72 -9.91 -15.01
N CYS A 1052 4.98 -10.78 -14.32
CA CYS A 1052 5.54 -11.96 -13.64
C CYS A 1052 6.13 -13.01 -14.60
N LEU A 1053 5.76 -13.00 -15.89
CA LEU A 1053 6.28 -13.90 -16.92
C LEU A 1053 7.57 -13.37 -17.54
N LEU A 1054 7.75 -12.05 -17.56
CA LEU A 1054 8.94 -11.38 -18.10
C LEU A 1054 10.01 -11.18 -17.03
N ASP A 1055 9.61 -10.86 -15.79
CA ASP A 1055 10.47 -10.84 -14.61
C ASP A 1055 9.88 -11.70 -13.47
N PRO A 1056 10.28 -12.97 -13.33
CA PRO A 1056 9.89 -13.80 -12.17
C PRO A 1056 10.45 -13.26 -10.84
N ASN A 1057 11.34 -12.27 -10.89
CA ASN A 1057 11.96 -11.58 -9.78
C ASN A 1057 11.41 -10.15 -9.57
N ASN A 1058 10.23 -9.83 -10.12
CA ASN A 1058 9.68 -8.48 -10.02
C ASN A 1058 9.57 -8.00 -8.56
N LEU A 1059 9.89 -6.72 -8.35
CA LEU A 1059 10.07 -6.18 -7.00
C LEU A 1059 8.80 -6.33 -6.14
N PRO A 1060 7.58 -5.96 -6.60
CA PRO A 1060 6.37 -6.13 -5.81
C PRO A 1060 6.13 -7.57 -5.34
N LEU A 1061 6.27 -8.58 -6.21
CA LEU A 1061 6.07 -9.98 -5.85
C LEU A 1061 7.14 -10.48 -4.86
N LYS A 1062 8.39 -9.99 -4.99
CA LYS A 1062 9.44 -10.26 -4.01
C LYS A 1062 9.08 -9.68 -2.64
N LEU A 1063 8.64 -8.42 -2.57
CA LEU A 1063 8.22 -7.78 -1.32
C LEU A 1063 7.07 -8.55 -0.66
N ILE A 1064 6.01 -8.86 -1.40
CA ILE A 1064 4.86 -9.66 -0.92
C ILE A 1064 5.30 -11.04 -0.43
N SER A 1065 6.19 -11.71 -1.18
CA SER A 1065 6.69 -13.03 -0.79
C SER A 1065 7.50 -12.98 0.50
N ARG A 1066 8.26 -11.90 0.75
CA ARG A 1066 8.98 -11.70 2.01
C ARG A 1066 8.04 -11.40 3.17
N MET A 1067 7.04 -10.53 2.96
CA MET A 1067 6.02 -10.24 3.96
C MET A 1067 5.26 -11.50 4.39
N LEU A 1068 4.85 -12.34 3.44
CA LEU A 1068 4.19 -13.61 3.75
C LEU A 1068 5.10 -14.58 4.49
N GLU A 1069 6.37 -14.67 4.10
CA GLU A 1069 7.34 -15.51 4.81
C GLU A 1069 7.50 -15.06 6.28
N LEU A 1070 7.51 -13.76 6.54
CA LEU A 1070 7.54 -13.22 7.90
C LEU A 1070 6.26 -13.56 8.68
N ILE A 1071 5.09 -13.42 8.07
CA ILE A 1071 3.80 -13.79 8.67
C ILE A 1071 3.76 -15.30 9.00
N GLU A 1072 4.25 -16.16 8.10
CA GLU A 1072 4.29 -17.61 8.32
C GLU A 1072 5.22 -18.00 9.49
N ASN A 1073 6.31 -17.25 9.68
CA ASN A 1073 7.28 -17.47 10.75
C ASN A 1073 6.91 -16.79 12.08
N GLU A 1074 5.88 -15.93 12.10
CA GLU A 1074 5.43 -15.16 13.28
C GLU A 1074 5.29 -16.03 14.53
N LYS A 1075 4.58 -17.17 14.44
CA LYS A 1075 4.35 -18.06 15.59
C LYS A 1075 5.66 -18.59 16.19
N ILE A 1076 6.64 -18.86 15.34
CA ILE A 1076 7.95 -19.39 15.75
C ILE A 1076 8.75 -18.29 16.43
N MET A 1077 8.69 -17.07 15.89
CA MET A 1077 9.33 -15.90 16.49
C MET A 1077 8.70 -15.57 17.86
N ILE A 1078 7.37 -15.56 17.98
CA ILE A 1078 6.66 -15.39 19.27
C ILE A 1078 7.17 -16.43 20.27
N SER A 1079 7.22 -17.71 19.87
CA SER A 1079 7.65 -18.79 20.75
C SER A 1079 9.11 -18.66 21.17
N LEU A 1080 10.00 -18.16 20.29
CA LEU A 1080 11.39 -17.85 20.62
C LEU A 1080 11.50 -16.69 21.61
N SER A 1081 10.69 -15.65 21.43
CA SER A 1081 10.63 -14.49 22.34
C SER A 1081 10.14 -14.91 23.73
N ASP A 1082 9.01 -15.61 23.80
CA ASP A 1082 8.42 -16.11 25.04
C ASP A 1082 9.38 -17.05 25.78
N LEU A 1083 10.03 -17.96 25.05
CA LEU A 1083 11.03 -18.86 25.60
C LEU A 1083 12.21 -18.10 26.20
N TRP A 1084 12.69 -17.08 25.50
CA TRP A 1084 13.79 -16.26 25.98
C TRP A 1084 13.40 -15.47 27.24
N MET A 1085 12.20 -14.87 27.25
CA MET A 1085 11.67 -14.14 28.40
C MET A 1085 11.51 -15.04 29.63
N GLU A 1086 11.09 -16.30 29.45
CA GLU A 1086 10.85 -17.24 30.55
C GLU A 1086 12.13 -17.89 31.07
N LYS A 1087 12.99 -18.42 30.18
CA LYS A 1087 14.14 -19.25 30.55
C LYS A 1087 15.47 -18.50 30.56
N LYS A 1088 15.52 -17.28 29.98
CA LYS A 1088 16.71 -16.43 29.86
C LYS A 1088 17.98 -17.21 29.41
N PRO A 1089 17.92 -18.01 28.32
CA PRO A 1089 19.06 -18.77 27.84
C PRO A 1089 20.21 -17.82 27.47
N LYS A 1090 21.44 -18.22 27.77
CA LYS A 1090 22.62 -17.33 27.77
C LYS A 1090 23.42 -17.48 26.49
N THR A 1091 23.48 -18.70 25.96
CA THR A 1091 24.17 -19.04 24.72
C THR A 1091 23.20 -19.68 23.72
N LYS A 1092 23.62 -19.74 22.44
CA LYS A 1092 22.90 -20.51 21.42
C LYS A 1092 22.74 -21.99 21.81
N LYS A 1093 23.74 -22.56 22.49
CA LYS A 1093 23.70 -23.96 22.94
C LYS A 1093 22.62 -24.16 24.01
N ASP A 1094 22.56 -23.27 25.00
CA ASP A 1094 21.51 -23.34 26.04
C ASP A 1094 20.12 -23.23 25.44
N LEU A 1095 19.94 -22.34 24.45
CA LEU A 1095 18.67 -22.21 23.72
C LEU A 1095 18.31 -23.51 22.98
N CYS A 1096 19.27 -24.16 22.31
CA CYS A 1096 19.06 -25.45 21.65
C CYS A 1096 18.64 -26.54 22.65
N ASP A 1097 19.35 -26.63 23.78
CA ASP A 1097 19.11 -27.65 24.81
C ASP A 1097 17.70 -27.51 25.40
N VAL A 1098 17.27 -26.27 25.68
CA VAL A 1098 15.90 -25.98 26.14
C VAL A 1098 14.85 -26.38 25.09
N ILE A 1099 15.08 -26.07 23.81
CA ILE A 1099 14.16 -26.46 22.72
C ILE A 1099 14.08 -27.99 22.56
N ASP A 1100 15.17 -28.71 22.76
CA ASP A 1100 15.20 -30.18 22.62
C ASP A 1100 14.53 -30.93 23.78
N GLN A 1101 14.61 -30.35 24.98
CA GLN A 1101 14.00 -30.88 26.20
C GLN A 1101 12.47 -30.74 26.20
N ASP A 1102 11.91 -29.68 25.61
CA ASP A 1102 10.46 -29.47 25.54
C ASP A 1102 9.86 -29.95 24.20
N GLN A 1103 9.05 -31.01 24.26
CA GLN A 1103 8.35 -31.55 23.07
C GLN A 1103 7.46 -30.51 22.38
N ASN A 1104 6.90 -29.55 23.13
CA ASN A 1104 6.05 -28.50 22.58
C ASN A 1104 6.84 -27.46 21.78
N LEU A 1105 8.17 -27.36 21.95
CA LEU A 1105 9.02 -26.36 21.27
C LEU A 1105 9.74 -26.92 20.04
N ARG A 1106 9.76 -28.25 19.84
CA ARG A 1106 10.43 -28.89 18.70
C ARG A 1106 9.94 -28.43 17.32
N PHE A 1107 8.75 -27.84 17.22
CA PHE A 1107 8.28 -27.25 15.95
C PHE A 1107 9.10 -26.03 15.52
N ILE A 1108 9.77 -25.33 16.44
CA ILE A 1108 10.67 -24.20 16.13
C ILE A 1108 11.75 -24.68 15.15
N LYS A 1109 12.35 -25.85 15.40
CA LYS A 1109 13.38 -26.45 14.55
C LYS A 1109 12.89 -26.87 13.15
N LYS A 1110 11.57 -26.92 12.92
CA LYS A 1110 10.99 -27.18 11.58
C LYS A 1110 11.09 -25.97 10.65
N CYS A 1111 11.22 -24.75 11.18
CA CYS A 1111 11.48 -23.58 10.35
C CYS A 1111 12.96 -23.48 10.01
N ARG A 1112 13.30 -23.55 8.72
CA ARG A 1112 14.70 -23.49 8.26
C ARG A 1112 15.47 -22.24 8.72
N ARG A 1113 14.78 -21.19 9.14
CA ARG A 1113 15.36 -19.89 9.51
C ARG A 1113 15.35 -19.60 11.02
N TRP A 1114 14.88 -20.52 11.86
CA TRP A 1114 14.76 -20.27 13.31
C TRP A 1114 16.08 -19.81 13.94
N GLU A 1115 17.22 -20.35 13.51
CA GLU A 1115 18.54 -19.93 14.00
C GLU A 1115 18.90 -18.49 13.65
N ASN A 1116 18.42 -17.99 12.50
CA ASN A 1116 18.65 -16.59 12.12
C ASN A 1116 17.83 -15.66 13.02
N TYR A 1117 16.61 -16.05 13.40
CA TYR A 1117 15.82 -15.31 14.37
C TYR A 1117 16.44 -15.37 15.76
N ALA A 1118 16.98 -16.53 16.17
CA ALA A 1118 17.66 -16.68 17.44
C ALA A 1118 18.88 -15.75 17.61
N LYS A 1119 19.61 -15.44 16.52
CA LYS A 1119 20.72 -14.46 16.55
C LYS A 1119 20.29 -13.03 16.93
N MET A 1120 19.01 -12.71 16.79
CA MET A 1120 18.47 -11.39 17.15
C MET A 1120 18.07 -11.32 18.62
N LEU A 1121 17.94 -12.47 19.30
CA LEU A 1121 17.78 -12.52 20.74
C LEU A 1121 19.08 -12.07 21.42
N PRO A 1122 19.01 -11.48 22.62
CA PRO A 1122 20.17 -11.05 23.37
C PRO A 1122 20.89 -12.25 24.02
N ILE A 1123 21.52 -13.09 23.19
CA ILE A 1123 22.30 -14.28 23.57
C ILE A 1123 23.76 -14.17 23.07
N LEU A 1124 24.71 -14.83 23.74
CA LEU A 1124 26.12 -14.84 23.32
C LEU A 1124 26.33 -15.69 22.06
N ASN A 1125 26.93 -15.10 21.04
CA ASN A 1125 27.42 -15.80 19.84
C ASN A 1125 28.78 -16.42 20.12
N THR A 1126 28.85 -17.38 21.04
CA THR A 1126 30.06 -18.17 21.25
C THR A 1126 30.21 -19.19 20.13
N HIS A 1127 31.08 -18.90 19.15
CA HIS A 1127 31.93 -19.97 18.60
C HIS A 1127 32.97 -20.25 19.69
N ILE A 1128 32.75 -21.30 20.48
CA ILE A 1128 33.84 -21.97 21.21
C ILE A 1128 34.30 -23.10 20.31
#